data_AF-A0A522U4Z3-F1
#
_entry.id   AF-A0A522U4Z3-F1
#
_cell.length_a   1.000
_cell.length_b   1.000
_cell.length_c   1.000
_cell.angle_alpha   90.00
_cell.angle_beta   90.00
_cell.angle_gamma   90.00
#
_symmetry.space_group_name_H-M   'P 1'
#
loop_
_entity.id
_entity.type
_entity.pdbx_description
1 polymer ?
#
loop_
_entity_poly.entity_id
_entity_poly.type
_entity_poly.pdbx_seq_one_letter_code
_entity_poly.pdbx_strand_id
1 'polypeptide(L)'
;MIKKTVKERGEIAPEGWMTNKGLAEMLKKNKWIINTKANQYRRSYPQWFKAYLIPSLKRKHEHYHPKLVEIIIKEIENEKEYTEKDKLKKEMCDFVQELINGSTDKNKDFQSIIRVCGPSRYLDILYKFHPEYKGLPVDYVKGVIADYLGDFLVAKGEFRPEDVPFTLEYLSDITFQEGLYETIKDNCLKYYFEQKRAGKKDSHEIIYGYLDHMVSELGHLNNSVLDDIIQKVIVYYDSVLRDFYKPSKFVNTLSKDREFPDLNQKINMKELTEKKRLLIADEMGLGKSASVIMAKEQLRIKCALVVAPSNVLNTWQQYLSEVDATDPKRGGYFKSGQAPRVLKVENDEDLDQVNATNYDYILISQERLSGANYVDKLLTTDYDMLIADEVHKLKRLESARAPELLRLAGKIEGKDKYLALLSGTPIPNKIEDLALLLKLLYPKKFASVDSDELIQQIICGDTMDLRALLLPRMQMKNLEEGVEMPTLTEETIKVELDKLEKDIYEVLLEENELTASEKIIMLRQFLLNPELLNSTPGIEGSKIKELSNSLDTAFRHHDKIVVFVNDYIEGIMRGEKSIIKKLQLPADVTIRAIHGETGKEERLAIQQELRPAHGKFLLFVSGQTADVGVDYSGAQHVFFYNEPWTEYQKRQELGRVYRPGLEEGLESDTLVSVGTIEEGIHEYIRRKYIAVEKLLRGIPITDLEKELLEKDEKSKEPDLSVNPELAQYYFSSWDKMMKIFGYVKEIGEEKFNKFLSKYAKDYADCYLDLGNRSYQSNANRVSGTLIHKLVKESGSSAESLKIIDIASGPEMLKQHIGDEYRDRIFSIDINKQHFATREGNKRVAGSLSAMPFADQSFDFANISLALHYTGFAPSKGKLERLKVLMETNRILKEGGKAIINLIYTLEPKDFEKFKEAAEVLGFRIVDGYTGEVSADKQYLSRVITLEKIKNLDTKLTTEDMSGQLGKEKLEGLKFKKTEAKLKDSRQILTSFKLGGAKIDVHFNEDDLMVLKEEQELLREGESLKRKYTKIVNIPPQEIIDHNFVRIKIGKKYILFKKLSKGSGVVIVK
;
A
#
# COMPACT_ATOMS: atom_id res chain seq x y z
N MET A 1 -10.34 79.38 47.43
CA MET A 1 -11.25 78.48 46.70
C MET A 1 -10.73 77.06 46.78
N ILE A 2 -11.62 76.18 47.19
CA ILE A 2 -11.45 74.75 47.44
C ILE A 2 -10.83 74.02 46.23
N LYS A 3 -9.70 73.34 46.48
CA LYS A 3 -9.47 71.93 46.11
C LYS A 3 -10.45 71.34 45.07
N LYS A 4 -10.32 71.71 43.79
CA LYS A 4 -10.76 70.84 42.67
C LYS A 4 -9.72 69.74 42.51
N THR A 5 -9.77 68.81 43.46
CA THR A 5 -8.88 67.67 43.61
C THR A 5 -9.32 66.58 42.62
N VAL A 6 -8.39 66.15 41.77
CA VAL A 6 -8.22 64.77 41.24
C VAL A 6 -9.27 64.20 40.27
N LYS A 7 -10.49 64.71 40.13
CA LYS A 7 -11.53 64.03 39.33
C LYS A 7 -11.40 64.10 37.79
N GLU A 8 -10.50 64.92 37.23
CA GLU A 8 -10.36 65.10 35.77
C GLU A 8 -9.07 64.54 35.15
N ARG A 9 -8.14 63.97 35.94
CA ARG A 9 -6.88 63.43 35.39
C ARG A 9 -6.95 61.95 34.97
N GLY A 10 -8.02 61.22 35.30
CA GLY A 10 -8.17 59.81 34.96
C GLY A 10 -7.43 58.88 35.94
N GLU A 11 -7.95 57.66 36.10
CA GLU A 11 -7.40 56.64 37.00
C GLU A 11 -6.05 56.12 36.47
N ILE A 12 -5.09 55.88 37.37
CA ILE A 12 -3.85 55.14 37.05
C ILE A 12 -4.18 53.64 37.05
N ALA A 13 -3.51 52.87 36.19
CA ALA A 13 -3.74 51.43 36.07
C ALA A 13 -3.43 50.72 37.41
N PRO A 14 -4.33 49.84 37.90
CA PRO A 14 -4.05 48.95 39.02
C PRO A 14 -2.88 48.00 38.71
N GLU A 15 -2.29 47.42 39.75
CA GLU A 15 -1.20 46.46 39.63
C GLU A 15 -1.57 45.28 38.72
N GLY A 16 -0.63 44.87 37.84
CA GLY A 16 -0.80 43.78 36.87
C GLY A 16 -1.50 44.15 35.55
N TRP A 17 -2.10 45.34 35.43
CA TRP A 17 -2.65 45.80 34.15
C TRP A 17 -1.53 46.30 33.24
N MET A 18 -1.48 45.81 32.00
CA MET A 18 -0.42 46.16 31.05
C MET A 18 -0.97 46.76 29.77
N THR A 19 -0.29 47.76 29.22
CA THR A 19 -0.59 48.22 27.86
C THR A 19 -0.13 47.19 26.83
N ASN A 20 -0.73 47.22 25.63
CA ASN A 20 -0.23 46.45 24.49
C ASN A 20 1.26 46.71 24.19
N LYS A 21 1.75 47.94 24.40
CA LYS A 21 3.16 48.33 24.27
C LYS A 21 4.00 47.64 25.34
N GLY A 22 3.59 47.71 26.61
CA GLY A 22 4.32 47.07 27.71
C GLY A 22 4.38 45.55 27.54
N LEU A 23 3.26 44.93 27.14
CA LEU A 23 3.20 43.49 26.91
C LEU A 23 4.02 43.07 25.67
N ALA A 24 4.01 43.87 24.61
CA ALA A 24 4.85 43.67 23.43
C ALA A 24 6.35 43.76 23.73
N GLU A 25 6.77 44.73 24.55
CA GLU A 25 8.16 44.88 25.00
C GLU A 25 8.59 43.72 25.89
N MET A 26 7.74 43.31 26.84
CA MET A 26 8.00 42.17 27.72
C MET A 26 8.17 40.86 26.94
N LEU A 27 7.34 40.63 25.92
CA LEU A 27 7.37 39.40 25.11
C LEU A 27 8.30 39.50 23.89
N LYS A 28 8.97 40.64 23.67
CA LYS A 28 9.76 40.95 22.47
C LYS A 28 8.98 40.68 21.17
N LYS A 29 7.73 41.11 21.11
CA LYS A 29 6.82 40.93 19.95
C LYS A 29 6.34 42.28 19.41
N ASN A 30 5.81 42.29 18.18
CA ASN A 30 5.19 43.48 17.63
C ASN A 30 3.85 43.73 18.35
N LYS A 31 3.56 45.00 18.67
CA LYS A 31 2.28 45.43 19.28
C LYS A 31 1.07 44.99 18.48
N TRP A 32 1.20 44.86 17.16
CA TRP A 32 0.15 44.35 16.29
C TRP A 32 -0.26 42.92 16.67
N ILE A 33 0.70 42.04 16.94
CA ILE A 33 0.43 40.64 17.34
C ILE A 33 -0.33 40.60 18.67
N ILE A 34 0.12 41.40 19.64
CA ILE A 34 -0.53 41.54 20.95
C ILE A 34 -1.96 42.07 20.81
N ASN A 35 -2.17 43.08 19.97
CA ASN A 35 -3.50 43.61 19.67
C ASN A 35 -4.40 42.57 19.00
N THR A 36 -3.89 41.84 18.01
CA THR A 36 -4.65 40.83 17.27
C THR A 36 -5.18 39.74 18.21
N LYS A 37 -4.33 39.24 19.11
CA LYS A 37 -4.71 38.25 20.13
C LYS A 37 -5.70 38.82 21.14
N ALA A 38 -5.41 39.99 21.71
CA ALA A 38 -6.30 40.64 22.66
C ALA A 38 -7.69 40.90 22.06
N ASN A 39 -7.76 41.39 20.82
CA ASN A 39 -9.02 41.77 20.17
C ASN A 39 -10.00 40.61 19.96
N GLN A 40 -9.56 39.35 20.01
CA GLN A 40 -10.44 38.17 19.97
C GLN A 40 -11.35 38.10 21.20
N TYR A 41 -10.86 38.56 22.35
CA TYR A 41 -11.58 38.55 23.62
C TYR A 41 -12.39 39.83 23.86
N ARG A 42 -12.22 40.85 23.01
CA ARG A 42 -12.83 42.18 23.20
C ARG A 42 -14.35 42.17 23.21
N ARG A 43 -14.99 41.28 22.43
CA ARG A 43 -16.46 41.14 22.41
C ARG A 43 -17.00 40.38 23.61
N SER A 44 -16.31 39.32 24.04
CA SER A 44 -16.78 38.42 25.10
C SER A 44 -16.44 38.93 26.50
N TYR A 45 -15.36 39.69 26.64
CA TYR A 45 -14.86 40.23 27.91
C TYR A 45 -14.46 41.71 27.77
N PRO A 46 -15.41 42.62 27.45
CA PRO A 46 -15.11 44.04 27.28
C PRO A 46 -14.50 44.69 28.53
N GLN A 47 -14.81 44.17 29.74
CA GLN A 47 -14.23 44.61 31.00
C GLN A 47 -12.71 44.36 31.11
N TRP A 48 -12.13 43.53 30.24
CA TRP A 48 -10.68 43.31 30.20
C TRP A 48 -9.90 44.42 29.49
N PHE A 49 -10.59 45.40 28.91
CA PHE A 49 -10.01 46.50 28.16
C PHE A 49 -10.41 47.82 28.82
N LYS A 50 -9.46 48.52 29.45
CA LYS A 50 -9.76 49.80 30.11
C LYS A 50 -8.66 50.82 29.90
N ALA A 51 -9.05 52.06 29.61
CA ALA A 51 -8.13 53.16 29.40
C ALA A 51 -7.74 53.82 30.73
N TYR A 52 -6.45 53.75 31.08
CA TYR A 52 -5.87 54.36 32.27
C TYR A 52 -4.87 55.46 31.89
N LEU A 53 -4.70 56.45 32.76
CA LEU A 53 -3.73 57.52 32.59
C LEU A 53 -2.31 56.96 32.79
N ILE A 54 -1.42 57.21 31.83
CA ILE A 54 0.02 57.01 32.01
C ILE A 54 0.65 58.34 32.48
N PRO A 55 1.14 58.46 33.73
CA PRO A 55 1.60 59.74 34.28
C PRO A 55 2.72 60.41 33.49
N SER A 56 3.65 59.63 32.92
CA SER A 56 4.77 60.13 32.13
C SER A 56 4.36 60.71 30.77
N LEU A 57 3.27 60.21 30.18
CA LEU A 57 2.78 60.63 28.86
C LEU A 57 1.62 61.63 28.94
N LYS A 58 1.07 61.86 30.14
CA LYS A 58 -0.12 62.68 30.39
C LYS A 58 -1.31 62.34 29.45
N ARG A 59 -1.39 61.10 28.98
CA ARG A 59 -2.43 60.59 28.07
C ARG A 59 -2.99 59.27 28.57
N LYS A 60 -4.26 59.00 28.25
CA LYS A 60 -4.90 57.71 28.54
C LYS A 60 -4.51 56.70 27.47
N HIS A 61 -4.11 55.51 27.91
CA HIS A 61 -3.83 54.37 27.05
C HIS A 61 -4.62 53.17 27.52
N GLU A 62 -5.04 52.35 26.58
CA GLU A 62 -5.73 51.09 26.87
C GLU A 62 -4.76 50.09 27.51
N HIS A 63 -5.17 49.56 28.66
CA HIS A 63 -4.50 48.46 29.36
C HIS A 63 -5.38 47.23 29.33
N TYR A 64 -4.72 46.08 29.32
CA TYR A 64 -5.31 44.76 29.38
C TYR A 64 -5.30 44.25 30.82
N HIS A 65 -6.42 43.66 31.20
CA HIS A 65 -6.60 43.03 32.49
C HIS A 65 -5.58 41.89 32.69
N PRO A 66 -5.04 41.66 33.91
CA PRO A 66 -4.05 40.62 34.20
C PRO A 66 -4.39 39.23 33.64
N LYS A 67 -5.63 38.77 33.81
CA LYS A 67 -6.12 37.51 33.19
C LYS A 67 -6.00 37.46 31.67
N LEU A 68 -6.27 38.56 30.97
CA LEU A 68 -6.10 38.62 29.51
C LEU A 68 -4.62 38.63 29.15
N VAL A 69 -3.79 39.32 29.94
CA VAL A 69 -2.34 39.29 29.79
C VAL A 69 -1.81 37.85 29.93
N GLU A 70 -2.24 37.10 30.95
CA GLU A 70 -1.89 35.68 31.14
C GLU A 70 -2.33 34.80 29.97
N ILE A 71 -3.55 34.99 29.46
CA ILE A 71 -4.06 34.25 28.30
C ILE A 71 -3.19 34.53 27.06
N ILE A 72 -2.89 35.79 26.78
CA ILE A 72 -2.07 36.18 25.62
C ILE A 72 -0.65 35.62 25.74
N ILE A 73 -0.07 35.63 26.94
CA ILE A 73 1.24 35.02 27.20
C ILE A 73 1.20 33.52 26.87
N LYS A 74 0.23 32.78 27.44
CA LYS A 74 0.07 31.34 27.18
C LYS A 74 -0.19 31.03 25.71
N GLU A 75 -1.01 31.83 25.01
CA GLU A 75 -1.27 31.64 23.59
C GLU A 75 -0.01 31.85 22.73
N ILE A 76 0.82 32.83 23.06
CA ILE A 76 2.07 33.11 22.35
C ILE A 76 3.13 32.05 22.65
N GLU A 77 3.16 31.53 23.88
CA GLU A 77 4.01 30.40 24.27
C GLU A 77 3.60 29.12 23.53
N ASN A 78 2.30 28.81 23.49
CA ASN A 78 1.77 27.67 22.74
C ASN A 78 2.01 27.77 21.23
N GLU A 79 1.91 28.97 20.64
CA GLU A 79 2.22 29.18 19.21
C GLU A 79 3.71 28.98 18.90
N LYS A 80 4.60 29.41 19.80
CA LYS A 80 6.04 29.14 19.66
C LYS A 80 6.32 27.65 19.73
N GLU A 81 5.75 26.95 20.71
CA GLU A 81 5.92 25.50 20.88
C GLU A 81 5.37 24.73 19.67
N TYR A 82 4.23 25.16 19.13
CA TYR A 82 3.65 24.58 17.91
C TYR A 82 4.54 24.81 16.67
N THR A 83 5.07 26.02 16.51
CA THR A 83 5.95 26.37 15.38
C THR A 83 7.30 25.63 15.46
N GLU A 84 7.87 25.47 16.66
CA GLU A 84 9.09 24.70 16.88
C GLU A 84 8.87 23.21 16.60
N LYS A 85 7.75 22.64 17.07
CA LYS A 85 7.39 21.24 16.77
C LYS A 85 7.19 21.02 15.26
N ASP A 86 6.51 21.91 14.56
CA ASP A 86 6.33 21.77 13.11
C ASP A 86 7.64 21.93 12.31
N LYS A 87 8.57 22.77 12.80
CA LYS A 87 9.93 22.86 12.25
C LYS A 87 10.70 21.55 12.45
N LEU A 88 10.70 21.01 13.67
CA LEU A 88 11.32 19.72 14.01
C LEU A 88 10.73 18.56 13.20
N LYS A 89 9.40 18.54 13.02
CA LYS A 89 8.71 17.57 12.16
C LYS A 89 9.21 17.61 10.72
N LYS A 90 9.39 18.81 10.16
CA LYS A 90 9.91 19.00 8.81
C LYS A 90 11.38 18.57 8.72
N GLU A 91 12.22 18.99 9.66
CA GLU A 91 13.63 18.62 9.74
C GLU A 91 13.81 17.10 9.81
N MET A 92 12.95 16.41 10.57
CA MET A 92 12.96 14.95 10.63
C MET A 92 12.58 14.30 9.28
N CYS A 93 11.55 14.81 8.59
CA CYS A 93 11.20 14.32 7.26
C CYS A 93 12.33 14.54 6.25
N ASP A 94 12.96 15.72 6.27
CA ASP A 94 14.08 16.05 5.41
C ASP A 94 15.28 15.12 5.70
N PHE A 95 15.60 14.89 6.97
CA PHE A 95 16.64 13.93 7.40
C PHE A 95 16.39 12.51 6.87
N VAL A 96 15.16 11.99 7.00
CA VAL A 96 14.82 10.66 6.50
C VAL A 96 14.92 10.58 4.97
N GLN A 97 14.50 11.62 4.25
CA GLN A 97 14.68 11.67 2.79
C GLN A 97 16.16 11.72 2.40
N GLU A 98 16.99 12.43 3.14
CA GLU A 98 18.44 12.44 2.91
C GLU A 98 19.10 11.09 3.26
N LEU A 99 18.56 10.34 4.24
CA LEU A 99 19.01 8.98 4.56
C LEU A 99 18.73 8.02 3.41
N ILE A 100 17.53 8.08 2.82
CA ILE A 100 17.11 7.26 1.67
C ILE A 100 17.97 7.58 0.44
N ASN A 101 18.27 8.86 0.20
CA ASN A 101 19.05 9.30 -0.96
C ASN A 101 20.58 9.19 -0.78
N GLY A 102 21.07 8.89 0.43
CA GLY A 102 22.49 8.63 0.71
C GLY A 102 23.42 9.86 0.70
N SER A 103 22.93 11.04 1.05
CA SER A 103 23.52 12.32 0.61
C SER A 103 24.58 12.97 1.53
N THR A 104 24.72 12.58 2.81
CA THR A 104 25.59 13.30 3.78
C THR A 104 26.44 12.37 4.66
N ASP A 105 27.55 12.86 5.21
CA ASP A 105 28.45 12.06 6.07
C ASP A 105 27.79 11.68 7.43
N LYS A 106 26.98 12.56 8.01
CA LYS A 106 26.19 12.23 9.21
C LYS A 106 25.17 11.11 8.97
N ASN A 107 24.62 11.02 7.77
CA ASN A 107 23.69 9.97 7.39
C ASN A 107 24.40 8.62 7.25
N LYS A 108 25.67 8.62 6.81
CA LYS A 108 26.51 7.41 6.79
C LYS A 108 26.80 6.90 8.19
N ASP A 109 27.11 7.79 9.14
CA ASP A 109 27.33 7.41 10.55
C ASP A 109 26.08 6.77 11.17
N PHE A 110 24.90 7.37 10.96
CA PHE A 110 23.63 6.80 11.41
C PHE A 110 23.34 5.42 10.76
N GLN A 111 23.60 5.29 9.45
CA GLN A 111 23.50 4.02 8.72
C GLN A 111 24.43 2.96 9.32
N SER A 112 25.68 3.31 9.60
CA SER A 112 26.68 2.41 10.19
C SER A 112 26.29 1.96 11.60
N ILE A 113 25.77 2.85 12.45
CA ILE A 113 25.26 2.47 13.78
C ILE A 113 24.05 1.53 13.67
N ILE A 114 23.13 1.80 12.75
CA ILE A 114 21.98 0.92 12.48
C ILE A 114 22.42 -0.46 11.95
N ARG A 115 23.46 -0.52 11.08
CA ARG A 115 24.06 -1.78 10.60
C ARG A 115 24.67 -2.61 11.73
N VAL A 116 25.28 -1.95 12.71
CA VAL A 116 26.03 -2.61 13.80
C VAL A 116 25.13 -3.00 14.98
N CYS A 117 24.18 -2.15 15.36
CA CYS A 117 23.27 -2.39 16.49
C CYS A 117 21.92 -2.98 16.09
N GLY A 118 21.66 -3.07 14.78
CA GLY A 118 20.44 -3.62 14.19
C GLY A 118 19.30 -2.58 14.03
N PRO A 119 18.47 -2.71 12.98
CA PRO A 119 17.38 -1.77 12.66
C PRO A 119 16.29 -1.75 13.71
N SER A 120 16.22 -2.77 14.55
CA SER A 120 15.23 -2.88 15.61
C SER A 120 15.47 -1.83 16.72
N ARG A 121 16.70 -1.35 16.94
CA ARG A 121 17.08 -0.33 17.95
C ARG A 121 17.04 1.11 17.42
N TYR A 122 16.44 1.32 16.26
CA TYR A 122 16.47 2.61 15.57
C TYR A 122 16.00 3.80 16.42
N LEU A 123 15.03 3.64 17.32
CA LEU A 123 14.49 4.75 18.09
C LEU A 123 15.49 5.24 19.14
N ASP A 124 16.15 4.30 19.81
CA ASP A 124 17.21 4.58 20.77
C ASP A 124 18.42 5.22 20.06
N ILE A 125 18.78 4.68 18.88
CA ILE A 125 19.85 5.22 18.02
C ILE A 125 19.48 6.63 17.56
N LEU A 126 18.27 6.84 17.03
CA LEU A 126 17.77 8.11 16.53
C LEU A 126 17.74 9.17 17.62
N TYR A 127 17.25 8.85 18.81
CA TYR A 127 17.20 9.79 19.92
C TYR A 127 18.54 10.09 20.55
N LYS A 128 19.56 9.29 20.26
CA LYS A 128 20.93 9.61 20.65
C LYS A 128 21.64 10.43 19.58
N PHE A 129 21.37 10.17 18.30
CA PHE A 129 21.90 10.93 17.16
C PHE A 129 21.25 12.31 17.00
N HIS A 130 19.95 12.38 17.25
CA HIS A 130 19.09 13.57 17.22
C HIS A 130 18.25 13.68 18.50
N PRO A 131 18.87 14.09 19.64
CA PRO A 131 18.18 14.25 20.91
C PRO A 131 16.97 15.20 20.86
N GLU A 132 17.00 16.17 19.94
CA GLU A 132 15.91 17.12 19.70
C GLU A 132 14.59 16.44 19.27
N TYR A 133 14.64 15.26 18.65
CA TYR A 133 13.45 14.52 18.24
C TYR A 133 12.71 13.88 19.43
N LYS A 134 13.31 13.81 20.63
CA LYS A 134 12.60 13.37 21.85
C LYS A 134 11.42 14.28 22.20
N GLY A 135 11.41 15.53 21.72
CA GLY A 135 10.32 16.48 21.90
C GLY A 135 9.11 16.25 20.98
N LEU A 136 9.22 15.34 20.00
CA LEU A 136 8.14 14.97 19.09
C LEU A 136 7.33 13.77 19.64
N PRO A 137 6.04 13.63 19.28
CA PRO A 137 5.26 12.45 19.60
C PRO A 137 5.94 11.18 19.05
N VAL A 138 6.07 10.15 19.89
CA VAL A 138 6.76 8.90 19.53
C VAL A 138 6.16 8.30 18.26
N ASP A 139 4.83 8.30 18.10
CA ASP A 139 4.17 7.72 16.93
C ASP A 139 4.48 8.47 15.62
N TYR A 140 4.65 9.79 15.71
CA TYR A 140 5.09 10.58 14.58
C TYR A 140 6.52 10.19 14.18
N VAL A 141 7.41 10.06 15.16
CA VAL A 141 8.81 9.68 14.92
C VAL A 141 8.87 8.27 14.30
N LYS A 142 8.14 7.31 14.88
CA LYS A 142 8.02 5.95 14.35
C LYS A 142 7.50 5.95 12.92
N GLY A 143 6.44 6.70 12.64
CA GLY A 143 5.83 6.79 11.31
C GLY A 143 6.78 7.34 10.25
N VAL A 144 7.52 8.41 10.57
CA VAL A 144 8.45 9.03 9.60
C VAL A 144 9.66 8.14 9.32
N ILE A 145 10.20 7.44 10.32
CA ILE A 145 11.39 6.59 10.10
C ILE A 145 11.06 5.18 9.57
N ALA A 146 9.80 4.75 9.69
CA ALA A 146 9.32 3.47 9.14
C ALA A 146 9.54 3.34 7.63
N ASP A 147 9.44 4.44 6.88
CA ASP A 147 9.70 4.47 5.44
C ASP A 147 11.14 4.02 5.15
N TYR A 148 12.13 4.63 5.81
CA TYR A 148 13.54 4.31 5.63
C TYR A 148 13.90 2.89 6.10
N LEU A 149 13.38 2.45 7.25
CA LEU A 149 13.69 1.12 7.76
C LEU A 149 13.07 -0.01 6.93
N GLY A 150 12.00 0.27 6.18
CA GLY A 150 11.44 -0.66 5.21
C GLY A 150 12.39 -0.98 4.08
N ASP A 151 13.01 0.04 3.50
CA ASP A 151 14.00 -0.14 2.44
C ASP A 151 15.26 -0.86 2.98
N PHE A 152 15.63 -0.63 4.24
CA PHE A 152 16.75 -1.33 4.89
C PHE A 152 16.54 -2.85 4.99
N LEU A 153 15.31 -3.31 5.22
CA LEU A 153 14.98 -4.75 5.22
C LEU A 153 15.10 -5.38 3.84
N VAL A 154 14.72 -4.63 2.80
CA VAL A 154 14.80 -5.08 1.41
C VAL A 154 16.26 -5.13 0.94
N ALA A 155 17.10 -4.19 1.40
CA ALA A 155 18.46 -4.01 0.92
C ALA A 155 19.56 -4.79 1.69
N LYS A 156 19.20 -5.70 2.63
CA LYS A 156 20.14 -6.52 3.44
C LYS A 156 21.44 -5.76 3.81
N GLY A 157 21.37 -4.80 4.74
CA GLY A 157 22.59 -4.16 5.26
C GLY A 157 23.51 -5.19 5.92
N GLU A 158 24.61 -5.56 5.28
CA GLU A 158 25.65 -6.43 5.85
C GLU A 158 26.33 -5.73 7.03
N PHE A 159 26.60 -6.48 8.11
CA PHE A 159 27.45 -5.99 9.19
C PHE A 159 28.87 -5.85 8.68
N ARG A 160 29.50 -4.73 9.03
CA ARG A 160 30.88 -4.47 8.66
C ARG A 160 31.68 -4.19 9.93
N PRO A 161 32.74 -4.96 10.22
CA PRO A 161 33.59 -4.68 11.38
C PRO A 161 34.13 -3.24 11.41
N GLU A 162 34.37 -2.65 10.24
CA GLU A 162 34.77 -1.25 10.07
C GLU A 162 33.74 -0.22 10.58
N ASP A 163 32.47 -0.62 10.72
CA ASP A 163 31.40 0.23 11.26
C ASP A 163 31.35 0.19 12.81
N VAL A 164 31.98 -0.80 13.46
CA VAL A 164 31.95 -0.98 14.93
C VAL A 164 32.51 0.22 15.71
N PRO A 165 33.60 0.90 15.28
CA PRO A 165 34.12 2.08 15.97
C PRO A 165 33.08 3.17 16.20
N PHE A 166 32.12 3.35 15.27
CA PHE A 166 31.06 4.35 15.39
C PHE A 166 30.07 4.04 16.52
N THR A 167 30.06 2.82 17.04
CA THR A 167 29.14 2.38 18.11
C THR A 167 29.73 2.41 19.51
N LEU A 168 31.06 2.61 19.65
CA LEU A 168 31.76 2.48 20.93
C LEU A 168 31.24 3.45 22.01
N GLU A 169 30.91 4.70 21.64
CA GLU A 169 30.32 5.69 22.56
C GLU A 169 28.89 5.32 23.00
N TYR A 170 28.27 4.35 22.33
CA TYR A 170 26.91 3.86 22.59
C TYR A 170 26.86 2.64 23.51
N LEU A 171 27.95 1.90 23.64
CA LEU A 171 28.02 0.66 24.44
C LEU A 171 27.90 0.88 25.95
N SER A 172 27.88 2.12 26.45
CA SER A 172 27.51 2.41 27.84
C SER A 172 26.05 2.05 28.16
N ASP A 173 25.20 1.92 27.14
CA ASP A 173 23.80 1.52 27.26
C ASP A 173 23.64 0.02 26.98
N ILE A 174 23.05 -0.71 27.93
CA ILE A 174 22.80 -2.17 27.85
C ILE A 174 22.02 -2.55 26.59
N THR A 175 21.14 -1.67 26.14
CA THR A 175 20.25 -1.86 24.98
C THR A 175 21.04 -1.95 23.68
N PHE A 176 22.11 -1.16 23.56
CA PHE A 176 23.04 -1.17 22.44
C PHE A 176 24.02 -2.35 22.53
N GLN A 177 24.43 -2.74 23.75
CA GLN A 177 25.23 -3.95 23.95
C GLN A 177 24.48 -5.21 23.48
N GLU A 178 23.20 -5.34 23.82
CA GLU A 178 22.34 -6.43 23.34
C GLU A 178 22.18 -6.42 21.81
N GLY A 179 22.01 -5.23 21.22
CA GLY A 179 21.90 -5.08 19.77
C GLY A 179 23.17 -5.52 19.03
N LEU A 180 24.34 -5.14 19.54
CA LEU A 180 25.62 -5.58 19.01
C LEU A 180 25.85 -7.08 19.21
N TYR A 181 25.51 -7.62 20.39
CA TYR A 181 25.58 -9.05 20.68
C TYR A 181 24.79 -9.89 19.65
N GLU A 182 23.52 -9.52 19.42
CA GLU A 182 22.67 -10.21 18.44
C GLU A 182 23.22 -10.08 17.02
N THR A 183 23.71 -8.89 16.64
CA THR A 183 24.25 -8.64 15.29
C THR A 183 25.53 -9.46 15.03
N ILE A 184 26.46 -9.54 16.00
CA ILE A 184 27.68 -10.35 15.86
C ILE A 184 27.32 -11.84 15.80
N LYS A 185 26.37 -12.29 16.63
CA LYS A 185 25.88 -13.67 16.61
C LYS A 185 25.27 -14.03 15.24
N ASP A 186 24.38 -13.20 14.71
CA ASP A 186 23.76 -13.45 13.41
C ASP A 186 24.78 -13.43 12.25
N ASN A 187 25.79 -12.56 12.31
CA ASN A 187 26.84 -12.54 11.28
C ASN A 187 27.82 -13.72 11.38
N CYS A 188 28.12 -14.20 12.59
CA CYS A 188 28.85 -15.46 12.76
C CYS A 188 28.12 -16.61 12.08
N LEU A 189 26.79 -16.68 12.23
CA LEU A 189 25.96 -17.67 11.57
C LEU A 189 25.99 -17.52 10.04
N LYS A 190 25.87 -16.29 9.51
CA LYS A 190 25.97 -16.02 8.06
C LYS A 190 27.32 -16.46 7.50
N TYR A 191 28.41 -16.02 8.12
CA TYR A 191 29.77 -16.41 7.74
C TYR A 191 29.94 -17.93 7.76
N TYR A 192 29.37 -18.60 8.77
CA TYR A 192 29.41 -20.05 8.84
C TYR A 192 28.83 -20.72 7.59
N PHE A 193 27.66 -20.26 7.13
CA PHE A 193 27.02 -20.81 5.94
C PHE A 193 27.70 -20.41 4.63
N GLU A 194 28.32 -19.24 4.55
CA GLU A 194 29.18 -18.85 3.42
C GLU A 194 30.40 -19.77 3.31
N GLN A 195 31.06 -20.06 4.43
CA GLN A 195 32.22 -20.96 4.45
C GLN A 195 31.83 -22.42 4.14
N LYS A 196 30.66 -22.88 4.59
CA LYS A 196 30.11 -24.20 4.21
C LYS A 196 29.89 -24.27 2.70
N ARG A 197 29.29 -23.23 2.09
CA ARG A 197 29.13 -23.09 0.63
C ARG A 197 30.46 -23.06 -0.13
N ALA A 198 31.51 -22.50 0.47
CA ALA A 198 32.87 -22.54 -0.07
C ALA A 198 33.56 -23.91 0.08
N GLY A 199 32.88 -24.93 0.61
CA GLY A 199 33.36 -26.30 0.72
C GLY A 199 34.11 -26.62 2.03
N LYS A 200 34.19 -25.70 2.99
CA LYS A 200 34.77 -26.01 4.32
C LYS A 200 33.85 -26.95 5.08
N LYS A 201 34.41 -27.97 5.75
CA LYS A 201 33.62 -29.01 6.42
C LYS A 201 33.57 -28.88 7.94
N ASP A 202 34.62 -28.42 8.59
CA ASP A 202 34.68 -28.39 10.06
C ASP A 202 33.92 -27.19 10.64
N SER A 203 32.84 -27.48 11.36
CA SER A 203 31.99 -26.46 11.96
C SER A 203 32.67 -25.68 13.09
N HIS A 204 33.59 -26.32 13.84
CA HIS A 204 34.36 -25.65 14.89
C HIS A 204 35.38 -24.71 14.26
N GLU A 205 36.14 -25.17 13.27
CA GLU A 205 37.15 -24.34 12.59
C GLU A 205 36.55 -23.07 11.98
N ILE A 206 35.36 -23.18 11.35
CA ILE A 206 34.68 -22.04 10.75
C ILE A 206 34.24 -21.03 11.81
N ILE A 207 33.57 -21.48 12.88
CA ILE A 207 33.02 -20.59 13.91
C ILE A 207 34.15 -19.94 14.71
N TYR A 208 35.12 -20.70 15.23
CA TYR A 208 36.23 -20.12 15.96
C TYR A 208 37.12 -19.27 15.05
N GLY A 209 37.31 -19.65 13.79
CA GLY A 209 38.04 -18.83 12.82
C GLY A 209 37.41 -17.45 12.63
N TYR A 210 36.08 -17.37 12.54
CA TYR A 210 35.37 -16.08 12.49
C TYR A 210 35.54 -15.28 13.79
N LEU A 211 35.34 -15.94 14.93
CA LEU A 211 35.39 -15.27 16.23
C LEU A 211 36.81 -14.79 16.56
N ASP A 212 37.85 -15.56 16.23
CA ASP A 212 39.26 -15.17 16.36
C ASP A 212 39.59 -14.00 15.42
N HIS A 213 39.08 -14.02 14.19
CA HIS A 213 39.23 -12.91 13.26
C HIS A 213 38.57 -11.63 13.80
N MET A 214 37.34 -11.73 14.33
CA MET A 214 36.64 -10.62 14.97
C MET A 214 37.43 -10.06 16.17
N VAL A 215 37.99 -10.93 17.03
CA VAL A 215 38.86 -10.51 18.14
C VAL A 215 40.11 -9.82 17.63
N SER A 216 40.73 -10.33 16.56
CA SER A 216 41.93 -9.72 15.97
C SER A 216 41.63 -8.37 15.31
N GLU A 217 40.53 -8.26 14.56
CA GLU A 217 40.14 -7.03 13.88
C GLU A 217 39.71 -5.95 14.85
N LEU A 218 38.95 -6.28 15.89
CA LEU A 218 38.40 -5.28 16.82
C LEU A 218 39.26 -5.07 18.07
N GLY A 219 40.21 -5.96 18.36
CA GLY A 219 41.02 -5.92 19.59
C GLY A 219 41.86 -4.65 19.75
N HIS A 220 42.20 -3.97 18.66
CA HIS A 220 42.91 -2.70 18.69
C HIS A 220 42.08 -1.54 19.28
N LEU A 221 40.75 -1.68 19.36
CA LEU A 221 39.84 -0.64 19.86
C LEU A 221 39.89 -0.49 21.40
N ASN A 222 40.51 -1.44 22.12
CA ASN A 222 40.74 -1.39 23.57
C ASN A 222 39.49 -1.01 24.40
N ASN A 223 38.35 -1.68 24.16
CA ASN A 223 37.09 -1.41 24.85
C ASN A 223 36.58 -2.65 25.61
N SER A 224 36.60 -2.59 26.95
CA SER A 224 36.26 -3.74 27.80
C SER A 224 34.82 -4.23 27.68
N VAL A 225 33.88 -3.36 27.28
CA VAL A 225 32.47 -3.74 27.08
C VAL A 225 32.31 -4.50 25.76
N LEU A 226 32.99 -4.03 24.71
CA LEU A 226 33.04 -4.75 23.44
C LEU A 226 33.66 -6.15 23.62
N ASP A 227 34.76 -6.23 24.38
CA ASP A 227 35.41 -7.51 24.68
C ASP A 227 34.45 -8.47 25.40
N ASP A 228 33.70 -8.00 26.40
CA ASP A 228 32.68 -8.81 27.10
C ASP A 228 31.56 -9.30 26.15
N ILE A 229 31.11 -8.46 25.22
CA ILE A 229 30.11 -8.84 24.22
C ILE A 229 30.65 -9.96 23.30
N ILE A 230 31.87 -9.81 22.78
CA ILE A 230 32.49 -10.82 21.92
C ILE A 230 32.68 -12.13 22.70
N GLN A 231 33.13 -12.06 23.96
CA GLN A 231 33.26 -13.24 24.82
C GLN A 231 31.92 -13.93 25.08
N LYS A 232 30.82 -13.18 25.26
CA LYS A 232 29.47 -13.77 25.37
C LYS A 232 29.08 -14.54 24.11
N VAL A 233 29.40 -14.02 22.91
CA VAL A 233 29.14 -14.74 21.65
C VAL A 233 29.98 -16.02 21.55
N ILE A 234 31.25 -15.96 21.96
CA ILE A 234 32.14 -17.15 22.00
C ILE A 234 31.56 -18.22 22.92
N VAL A 235 31.20 -17.87 24.15
CA VAL A 235 30.60 -18.81 25.13
C VAL A 235 29.29 -19.39 24.61
N TYR A 236 28.48 -18.58 23.93
CA TYR A 236 27.23 -19.05 23.32
C TYR A 236 27.49 -20.16 22.29
N TYR A 237 28.36 -19.92 21.31
CA TYR A 237 28.64 -20.91 20.26
C TYR A 237 29.44 -22.11 20.77
N ASP A 238 30.31 -21.94 21.77
CA ASP A 238 31.00 -23.05 22.44
C ASP A 238 29.97 -24.03 23.04
N SER A 239 28.97 -23.50 23.75
CA SER A 239 27.85 -24.29 24.28
C SER A 239 27.03 -24.96 23.17
N VAL A 240 26.68 -24.24 22.09
CA VAL A 240 25.96 -24.81 20.94
C VAL A 240 26.71 -26.01 20.34
N LEU A 241 28.03 -25.89 20.18
CA LEU A 241 28.85 -26.92 19.54
C LEU A 241 29.12 -28.12 20.45
N ARG A 242 29.33 -27.90 21.76
CA ARG A 242 29.74 -28.95 22.72
C ARG A 242 28.57 -29.62 23.44
N ASP A 243 27.55 -28.87 23.85
CA ASP A 243 26.53 -29.37 24.77
C ASP A 243 25.38 -30.07 24.06
N PHE A 244 25.19 -29.82 22.76
CA PHE A 244 24.05 -30.32 21.97
C PHE A 244 24.50 -31.33 20.92
N TYR A 245 24.79 -32.56 21.38
CA TYR A 245 25.23 -33.68 20.55
C TYR A 245 24.07 -34.62 20.17
N LYS A 246 24.26 -35.36 19.06
CA LYS A 246 23.27 -36.35 18.60
C LYS A 246 23.19 -37.57 19.53
N PRO A 247 22.01 -37.93 20.04
CA PRO A 247 21.82 -39.21 20.73
C PRO A 247 22.11 -40.41 19.82
N SER A 248 22.74 -41.46 20.34
CA SER A 248 23.24 -42.61 19.57
C SER A 248 22.17 -43.36 18.75
N LYS A 249 20.91 -43.28 19.16
CA LYS A 249 19.74 -43.88 18.51
C LYS A 249 19.34 -43.26 17.18
N PHE A 250 19.75 -42.02 16.90
CA PHE A 250 19.45 -41.36 15.63
C PHE A 250 20.37 -41.85 14.52
N VAL A 251 19.88 -41.75 13.27
CA VAL A 251 20.68 -42.00 12.06
C VAL A 251 21.87 -41.05 11.94
N ASN A 252 22.88 -41.45 11.18
CA ASN A 252 24.09 -40.63 11.02
C ASN A 252 23.85 -39.38 10.16
N THR A 253 22.98 -39.48 9.15
CA THR A 253 22.63 -38.39 8.23
C THR A 253 21.15 -38.49 7.89
N LEU A 254 20.49 -37.35 7.65
CA LEU A 254 19.07 -37.31 7.21
C LEU A 254 18.91 -37.46 5.69
N SER A 255 19.93 -37.06 4.93
CA SER A 255 20.04 -37.21 3.49
C SER A 255 21.51 -37.44 3.12
N LYS A 256 21.80 -37.75 1.84
CA LYS A 256 23.18 -37.62 1.32
C LYS A 256 23.62 -36.18 1.60
N ASP A 257 24.76 -36.03 2.27
CA ASP A 257 25.48 -34.75 2.48
C ASP A 257 24.91 -33.74 3.51
N ARG A 258 23.80 -34.02 4.22
CA ARG A 258 23.33 -33.16 5.32
C ARG A 258 23.77 -33.67 6.70
N GLU A 259 24.55 -32.84 7.42
CA GLU A 259 24.91 -33.08 8.82
C GLU A 259 23.64 -33.18 9.69
N PHE A 260 23.64 -34.11 10.64
CA PHE A 260 22.55 -34.27 11.59
C PHE A 260 23.13 -34.52 12.99
N PRO A 261 22.88 -33.66 13.99
CA PRO A 261 22.30 -32.32 13.89
C PRO A 261 23.15 -31.37 13.05
N ASP A 262 22.52 -30.55 12.24
CA ASP A 262 23.18 -29.34 11.73
C ASP A 262 23.23 -28.23 12.81
N LEU A 263 23.99 -27.16 12.55
CA LEU A 263 24.16 -26.06 13.50
C LEU A 263 22.83 -25.39 13.89
N ASN A 264 21.91 -25.25 12.94
CA ASN A 264 20.61 -24.63 13.18
C ASN A 264 19.74 -25.44 14.13
N GLN A 265 19.76 -26.76 13.96
CA GLN A 265 19.09 -27.68 14.87
C GLN A 265 19.70 -27.61 16.27
N LYS A 266 21.03 -27.53 16.40
CA LYS A 266 21.68 -27.32 17.71
C LYS A 266 21.27 -25.99 18.37
N ILE A 267 21.21 -24.90 17.61
CA ILE A 267 20.72 -23.60 18.08
C ILE A 267 19.28 -23.72 18.57
N ASN A 268 18.39 -24.32 17.78
CA ASN A 268 16.98 -24.51 18.15
C ASN A 268 16.83 -25.34 19.43
N MET A 269 17.67 -26.36 19.62
CA MET A 269 17.69 -27.18 20.84
C MET A 269 18.17 -26.38 22.06
N LYS A 270 19.22 -25.56 21.91
CA LYS A 270 19.72 -24.66 22.96
C LYS A 270 18.65 -23.65 23.38
N GLU A 271 18.09 -22.93 22.42
CA GLU A 271 17.05 -21.93 22.67
C GLU A 271 15.82 -22.57 23.33
N LEU A 272 15.37 -23.75 22.87
CA LEU A 272 14.23 -24.42 23.49
C LEU A 272 14.53 -24.85 24.94
N THR A 273 15.77 -25.29 25.20
CA THR A 273 16.21 -25.71 26.53
C THR A 273 16.26 -24.52 27.51
N GLU A 274 16.80 -23.38 27.07
CA GLU A 274 16.91 -22.18 27.91
C GLU A 274 15.57 -21.46 28.08
N LYS A 275 14.80 -21.29 27.00
CA LYS A 275 13.57 -20.49 26.99
C LYS A 275 12.33 -21.28 27.42
N LYS A 276 12.36 -22.61 27.31
CA LYS A 276 11.29 -23.59 27.60
C LYS A 276 10.04 -23.50 26.72
N ARG A 277 9.65 -22.29 26.31
CA ARG A 277 8.59 -22.03 25.34
C ARG A 277 9.20 -21.30 24.16
N LEU A 278 9.19 -21.93 22.98
CA LEU A 278 9.85 -21.39 21.79
C LEU A 278 8.94 -21.53 20.56
N LEU A 279 8.86 -20.46 19.77
CA LEU A 279 8.32 -20.46 18.42
C LEU A 279 9.46 -20.64 17.43
N ILE A 280 9.50 -21.77 16.74
CA ILE A 280 10.42 -22.03 15.64
C ILE A 280 9.69 -21.67 14.35
N ALA A 281 9.92 -20.43 13.92
CA ALA A 281 9.43 -19.80 12.71
C ALA A 281 10.40 -19.92 11.51
N ASP A 282 11.38 -20.82 11.59
CA ASP A 282 12.33 -21.12 10.50
C ASP A 282 11.61 -21.43 9.19
N GLU A 283 12.21 -21.10 8.06
CA GLU A 283 11.67 -21.39 6.73
C GLU A 283 11.42 -22.90 6.51
N MET A 284 10.56 -23.25 5.56
CA MET A 284 10.28 -24.64 5.21
C MET A 284 11.55 -25.33 4.68
N GLY A 285 11.80 -26.57 5.10
CA GLY A 285 12.99 -27.34 4.70
C GLY A 285 14.16 -27.33 5.70
N LEU A 286 14.20 -26.37 6.63
CA LEU A 286 15.27 -26.28 7.65
C LEU A 286 15.23 -27.37 8.74
N GLY A 287 14.24 -28.26 8.73
CA GLY A 287 14.20 -29.39 9.67
C GLY A 287 13.69 -29.03 11.06
N LYS A 288 12.65 -28.19 11.14
CA LYS A 288 11.94 -27.83 12.39
C LYS A 288 11.53 -29.06 13.20
N SER A 289 10.86 -30.03 12.57
CA SER A 289 10.43 -31.28 13.23
C SER A 289 11.63 -32.08 13.77
N ALA A 290 12.73 -32.16 13.01
CA ALA A 290 13.95 -32.83 13.44
C ALA A 290 14.60 -32.14 14.66
N SER A 291 14.62 -30.79 14.68
CA SER A 291 15.12 -29.99 15.81
C SER A 291 14.40 -30.35 17.11
N VAL A 292 13.07 -30.41 17.07
CA VAL A 292 12.24 -30.63 18.26
C VAL A 292 12.25 -32.08 18.72
N ILE A 293 12.23 -33.04 17.78
CA ILE A 293 12.38 -34.46 18.10
C ILE A 293 13.73 -34.69 18.81
N MET A 294 14.80 -34.09 18.31
CA MET A 294 16.13 -34.23 18.90
C MET A 294 16.25 -33.52 20.25
N ALA A 295 15.65 -32.33 20.40
CA ALA A 295 15.56 -31.65 21.70
C ALA A 295 14.86 -32.52 22.75
N LYS A 296 13.70 -33.10 22.41
CA LYS A 296 12.94 -34.02 23.28
C LYS A 296 13.83 -35.16 23.76
N GLU A 297 14.55 -35.79 22.84
CA GLU A 297 15.36 -36.96 23.15
C GLU A 297 16.65 -36.64 23.92
N GLN A 298 17.28 -35.49 23.66
CA GLN A 298 18.44 -35.05 24.43
C GLN A 298 18.05 -34.65 25.86
N LEU A 299 16.92 -33.95 26.02
CA LEU A 299 16.37 -33.55 27.32
C LEU A 299 15.78 -34.73 28.11
N ARG A 300 15.74 -35.93 27.50
CA ARG A 300 15.20 -37.17 28.09
C ARG A 300 13.75 -37.00 28.58
N ILE A 301 12.97 -36.23 27.82
CA ILE A 301 11.55 -36.04 28.07
C ILE A 301 10.82 -37.35 27.82
N LYS A 302 9.96 -37.75 28.78
CA LYS A 302 9.28 -39.05 28.75
C LYS A 302 8.26 -39.15 27.62
N CYS A 303 7.30 -38.23 27.60
CA CYS A 303 6.20 -38.22 26.63
C CYS A 303 6.02 -36.83 26.02
N ALA A 304 5.90 -36.77 24.69
CA ALA A 304 5.58 -35.56 23.94
C ALA A 304 4.23 -35.69 23.21
N LEU A 305 3.36 -34.68 23.37
CA LEU A 305 2.11 -34.55 22.62
C LEU A 305 2.37 -33.71 21.37
N VAL A 306 2.11 -34.27 20.18
CA VAL A 306 2.23 -33.61 18.89
C VAL A 306 0.84 -33.32 18.34
N VAL A 307 0.55 -32.04 18.13
CA VAL A 307 -0.65 -31.53 17.49
C VAL A 307 -0.25 -31.02 16.12
N ALA A 308 -0.73 -31.66 15.04
CA ALA A 308 -0.36 -31.29 13.67
C ALA A 308 -1.57 -31.38 12.72
N PRO A 309 -1.56 -30.71 11.55
CA PRO A 309 -2.60 -30.89 10.54
C PRO A 309 -2.70 -32.35 10.07
N SER A 310 -3.90 -32.78 9.71
CA SER A 310 -4.16 -34.18 9.33
C SER A 310 -3.36 -34.67 8.12
N ASN A 311 -3.01 -33.78 7.18
CA ASN A 311 -2.19 -34.09 6.00
C ASN A 311 -0.71 -34.39 6.33
N VAL A 312 -0.19 -33.97 7.50
CA VAL A 312 1.22 -34.18 7.88
C VAL A 312 1.42 -35.20 9.01
N LEU A 313 0.34 -35.71 9.62
CA LEU A 313 0.45 -36.71 10.70
C LEU A 313 1.18 -37.99 10.28
N ASN A 314 0.91 -38.48 9.07
CA ASN A 314 1.61 -39.66 8.54
C ASN A 314 3.11 -39.37 8.34
N THR A 315 3.45 -38.12 7.97
CA THR A 315 4.84 -37.67 7.86
C THR A 315 5.52 -37.66 9.22
N TRP A 316 4.84 -37.18 10.28
CA TRP A 316 5.33 -37.25 11.66
C TRP A 316 5.55 -38.69 12.13
N GLN A 317 4.61 -39.59 11.83
CA GLN A 317 4.75 -41.01 12.13
C GLN A 317 5.96 -41.63 11.40
N GLN A 318 6.20 -41.22 10.15
CA GLN A 318 7.37 -41.64 9.38
C GLN A 318 8.67 -41.11 9.99
N TYR A 319 8.74 -39.83 10.39
CA TYR A 319 9.92 -39.27 11.07
C TYR A 319 10.27 -40.01 12.36
N LEU A 320 9.26 -40.47 13.10
CA LEU A 320 9.41 -41.24 14.34
C LEU A 320 9.61 -42.75 14.11
N SER A 321 9.76 -43.19 12.86
CA SER A 321 10.02 -44.59 12.53
C SER A 321 11.51 -44.88 12.32
N GLU A 322 11.82 -46.16 12.14
CA GLU A 322 13.18 -46.62 11.83
C GLU A 322 13.52 -46.40 10.36
N VAL A 323 14.80 -46.18 10.06
CA VAL A 323 15.27 -46.15 8.68
C VAL A 323 15.06 -47.52 8.01
N ASP A 324 14.45 -47.51 6.82
CA ASP A 324 14.27 -48.71 6.02
C ASP A 324 15.62 -49.15 5.44
N ALA A 325 16.05 -50.38 5.76
CA ALA A 325 17.33 -50.93 5.29
C ALA A 325 17.36 -51.14 3.76
N THR A 326 16.19 -51.18 3.10
CA THR A 326 16.04 -51.40 1.66
C THR A 326 15.90 -50.11 0.85
N ASP A 327 15.52 -49.00 1.49
CA ASP A 327 15.45 -47.67 0.88
C ASP A 327 15.90 -46.60 1.88
N PRO A 328 17.19 -46.22 1.90
CA PRO A 328 17.72 -45.17 2.77
C PRO A 328 17.07 -43.79 2.56
N LYS A 329 16.28 -43.60 1.50
CA LYS A 329 15.51 -42.36 1.26
C LYS A 329 14.15 -42.37 1.98
N ARG A 330 13.71 -43.48 2.57
CA ARG A 330 12.52 -43.55 3.44
C ARG A 330 12.82 -43.05 4.86
N GLY A 331 12.78 -41.73 4.97
CA GLY A 331 12.40 -40.80 6.06
C GLY A 331 12.38 -41.12 7.57
N GLY A 332 12.80 -42.29 8.07
CA GLY A 332 12.88 -42.56 9.51
C GLY A 332 14.11 -41.91 10.15
N TYR A 333 13.96 -41.23 11.29
CA TYR A 333 15.09 -40.57 11.97
C TYR A 333 15.87 -41.51 12.91
N PHE A 334 15.33 -42.69 13.20
CA PHE A 334 15.89 -43.63 14.16
C PHE A 334 16.59 -44.81 13.49
N LYS A 335 17.65 -45.31 14.12
CA LYS A 335 18.30 -46.57 13.72
C LYS A 335 17.35 -47.75 13.96
N SER A 336 17.63 -48.86 13.28
CA SER A 336 16.84 -50.07 13.45
C SER A 336 16.86 -50.57 14.90
N GLY A 337 15.69 -50.97 15.41
CA GLY A 337 15.43 -51.37 16.79
C GLY A 337 15.47 -50.24 17.83
N GLN A 338 15.49 -48.96 17.42
CA GLN A 338 15.68 -47.81 18.31
C GLN A 338 14.58 -46.75 18.19
N ALA A 339 13.52 -47.02 17.42
CA ALA A 339 12.40 -46.08 17.28
C ALA A 339 11.60 -45.94 18.60
N PRO A 340 11.06 -44.73 18.88
CA PRO A 340 10.18 -44.51 20.02
C PRO A 340 8.82 -45.17 19.85
N ARG A 341 8.10 -45.38 20.95
CA ARG A 341 6.71 -45.85 20.95
C ARG A 341 5.79 -44.69 20.61
N VAL A 342 5.01 -44.82 19.54
CA VAL A 342 4.15 -43.76 19.00
C VAL A 342 2.70 -44.20 19.00
N LEU A 343 1.82 -43.38 19.57
CA LEU A 343 0.37 -43.49 19.42
C LEU A 343 -0.11 -42.47 18.40
N LYS A 344 -0.84 -42.91 17.37
CA LYS A 344 -1.59 -42.03 16.47
C LYS A 344 -3.07 -42.11 16.84
N VAL A 345 -3.64 -41.00 17.29
CA VAL A 345 -5.04 -40.94 17.74
C VAL A 345 -5.97 -40.89 16.53
N GLU A 346 -6.69 -41.98 16.30
CA GLU A 346 -7.68 -42.12 15.24
C GLU A 346 -9.11 -42.16 15.77
N ASN A 347 -9.33 -42.52 17.05
CA ASN A 347 -10.64 -42.51 17.72
C ASN A 347 -10.50 -42.10 19.20
N ASP A 348 -11.63 -41.81 19.86
CA ASP A 348 -11.65 -41.38 21.29
C ASP A 348 -11.22 -42.52 22.24
N GLU A 349 -11.44 -43.77 21.85
CA GLU A 349 -11.07 -44.97 22.62
C GLU A 349 -9.55 -45.18 22.72
N ASP A 350 -8.79 -44.67 21.74
CA ASP A 350 -7.33 -44.74 21.74
C ASP A 350 -6.72 -44.06 22.97
N LEU A 351 -7.45 -43.14 23.60
CA LEU A 351 -7.03 -42.35 24.74
C LEU A 351 -7.42 -42.96 26.11
N ASP A 352 -8.28 -43.98 26.16
CA ASP A 352 -8.83 -44.52 27.41
C ASP A 352 -7.79 -45.24 28.29
N GLN A 353 -6.66 -45.68 27.71
CA GLN A 353 -5.60 -46.42 28.41
C GLN A 353 -4.21 -45.78 28.23
N VAL A 354 -4.17 -44.50 27.86
CA VAL A 354 -2.90 -43.79 27.60
C VAL A 354 -2.28 -43.33 28.90
N ASN A 355 -1.07 -43.82 29.16
CA ASN A 355 -0.22 -43.33 30.24
C ASN A 355 1.17 -42.99 29.67
N ALA A 356 1.89 -42.08 30.31
CA ALA A 356 3.23 -41.62 29.92
C ALA A 356 4.29 -42.74 29.88
N THR A 357 3.99 -43.89 30.49
CA THR A 357 4.82 -45.09 30.44
C THR A 357 4.60 -45.93 29.18
N ASN A 358 3.49 -45.73 28.46
CA ASN A 358 3.07 -46.58 27.35
C ASN A 358 3.58 -46.06 26.00
N TYR A 359 3.67 -44.74 25.85
CA TYR A 359 4.07 -44.08 24.61
C TYR A 359 5.05 -42.94 24.88
N ASP A 360 6.03 -42.78 23.99
CA ASP A 360 7.01 -41.70 24.02
C ASP A 360 6.52 -40.49 23.21
N TYR A 361 5.63 -40.72 22.23
CA TYR A 361 4.95 -39.69 21.43
C TYR A 361 3.47 -40.01 21.24
N ILE A 362 2.62 -38.98 21.32
CA ILE A 362 1.19 -39.05 21.02
C ILE A 362 0.91 -38.05 19.88
N LEU A 363 0.36 -38.53 18.77
CA LEU A 363 0.06 -37.72 17.59
C LEU A 363 -1.45 -37.52 17.47
N ILE A 364 -1.91 -36.28 17.43
CA ILE A 364 -3.32 -35.94 17.22
C ILE A 364 -3.47 -34.84 16.16
N SER A 365 -4.55 -34.93 15.37
CA SER A 365 -4.82 -33.93 14.35
C SER A 365 -5.40 -32.65 14.96
N GLN A 366 -5.02 -31.49 14.43
CA GLN A 366 -5.59 -30.20 14.83
C GLN A 366 -7.12 -30.19 14.74
N GLU A 367 -7.69 -30.85 13.73
CA GLU A 367 -9.14 -30.92 13.51
C GLU A 367 -9.88 -31.70 14.61
N ARG A 368 -9.20 -32.64 15.27
CA ARG A 368 -9.78 -33.43 16.37
C ARG A 368 -9.84 -32.67 17.70
N LEU A 369 -9.12 -31.56 17.84
CA LEU A 369 -9.17 -30.73 19.05
C LEU A 369 -10.58 -30.20 19.34
N SER A 370 -11.41 -29.98 18.32
CA SER A 370 -12.80 -29.54 18.51
C SER A 370 -13.77 -30.66 18.93
N GLY A 371 -13.31 -31.91 19.07
CA GLY A 371 -14.16 -33.02 19.52
C GLY A 371 -14.31 -33.06 21.05
N ALA A 372 -15.53 -33.30 21.52
CA ALA A 372 -15.96 -33.04 22.91
C ALA A 372 -15.13 -33.71 24.03
N ASN A 373 -14.43 -34.82 23.77
CA ASN A 373 -13.72 -35.58 24.81
C ASN A 373 -12.18 -35.68 24.64
N TYR A 374 -11.65 -35.39 23.44
CA TYR A 374 -10.22 -35.63 23.17
C TYR A 374 -9.31 -34.80 24.08
N VAL A 375 -9.62 -33.51 24.23
CA VAL A 375 -8.78 -32.58 25.00
C VAL A 375 -8.85 -32.91 26.49
N ASP A 376 -10.04 -33.23 27.00
CA ASP A 376 -10.23 -33.59 28.41
C ASP A 376 -9.45 -34.87 28.77
N LYS A 377 -9.47 -35.90 27.91
CA LYS A 377 -8.65 -37.11 28.09
C LYS A 377 -7.15 -36.83 27.94
N LEU A 378 -6.75 -35.98 27.01
CA LEU A 378 -5.34 -35.58 26.89
C LEU A 378 -4.87 -34.84 28.14
N LEU A 379 -5.69 -33.97 28.74
CA LEU A 379 -5.34 -33.25 29.97
C LEU A 379 -5.07 -34.19 31.16
N THR A 380 -5.64 -35.39 31.20
CA THR A 380 -5.33 -36.41 32.22
C THR A 380 -4.04 -37.18 31.94
N THR A 381 -3.49 -37.11 30.72
CA THR A 381 -2.26 -37.81 30.31
C THR A 381 -0.99 -37.06 30.73
N ASP A 382 0.02 -37.74 31.28
CA ASP A 382 1.29 -37.13 31.75
C ASP A 382 2.32 -36.88 30.62
N TYR A 383 2.04 -35.92 29.74
CA TYR A 383 3.04 -35.38 28.80
C TYR A 383 3.76 -34.17 29.38
N ASP A 384 5.08 -34.10 29.17
CA ASP A 384 5.95 -33.02 29.65
C ASP A 384 6.31 -32.04 28.52
N MET A 385 6.03 -32.41 27.27
CA MET A 385 6.26 -31.57 26.11
C MET A 385 5.04 -31.50 25.20
N LEU A 386 4.72 -30.30 24.75
CA LEU A 386 3.71 -30.06 23.72
C LEU A 386 4.40 -29.50 22.46
N ILE A 387 4.13 -30.11 21.32
CA ILE A 387 4.62 -29.71 20.01
C ILE A 387 3.39 -29.37 19.17
N ALA A 388 3.24 -28.10 18.79
CA ALA A 388 2.17 -27.65 17.91
C ALA A 388 2.77 -27.30 16.55
N ASP A 389 2.57 -28.19 15.57
CA ASP A 389 3.03 -27.98 14.20
C ASP A 389 2.01 -27.18 13.40
N GLU A 390 2.48 -26.36 12.46
CA GLU A 390 1.66 -25.45 11.64
C GLU A 390 0.66 -24.65 12.50
N VAL A 391 1.12 -24.08 13.62
CA VAL A 391 0.27 -23.42 14.63
C VAL A 391 -0.54 -22.27 14.03
N HIS A 392 -0.04 -21.64 12.95
CA HIS A 392 -0.73 -20.58 12.21
C HIS A 392 -2.05 -21.05 11.56
N LYS A 393 -2.29 -22.36 11.39
CA LYS A 393 -3.56 -22.88 10.87
C LYS A 393 -4.70 -22.80 11.90
N LEU A 394 -4.38 -22.56 13.17
CA LEU A 394 -5.33 -22.38 14.27
C LEU A 394 -5.79 -20.92 14.40
N LYS A 395 -6.06 -20.30 13.24
CA LYS A 395 -6.18 -18.86 12.92
C LYS A 395 -7.07 -17.98 13.82
N ARG A 396 -7.87 -18.52 14.75
CA ARG A 396 -8.85 -17.74 15.53
C ARG A 396 -9.10 -18.29 16.93
N LEU A 397 -9.01 -17.42 17.93
CA LEU A 397 -9.40 -17.73 19.31
C LEU A 397 -10.90 -18.01 19.47
N GLU A 398 -11.73 -17.54 18.53
CA GLU A 398 -13.16 -17.88 18.42
C GLU A 398 -13.42 -19.27 17.82
N SER A 399 -12.40 -19.87 17.18
CA SER A 399 -12.54 -21.23 16.65
C SER A 399 -12.61 -22.22 17.80
N ALA A 400 -13.35 -23.33 17.64
CA ALA A 400 -13.41 -24.39 18.64
C ALA A 400 -12.05 -25.08 18.93
N ARG A 401 -10.97 -24.74 18.21
CA ARG A 401 -9.67 -25.45 18.29
C ARG A 401 -8.61 -24.66 19.07
N ALA A 402 -8.55 -23.34 18.91
CA ALA A 402 -7.51 -22.52 19.53
C ALA A 402 -7.63 -22.43 21.07
N PRO A 403 -8.83 -22.28 21.67
CA PRO A 403 -9.02 -22.39 23.11
C PRO A 403 -8.56 -23.74 23.66
N GLU A 404 -8.85 -24.83 22.95
CA GLU A 404 -8.45 -26.18 23.36
C GLU A 404 -6.94 -26.37 23.33
N LEU A 405 -6.24 -25.82 22.33
CA LEU A 405 -4.77 -25.80 22.34
C LEU A 405 -4.22 -24.99 23.53
N LEU A 406 -4.83 -23.85 23.87
CA LEU A 406 -4.43 -23.06 25.06
C LEU A 406 -4.62 -23.86 26.35
N ARG A 407 -5.71 -24.64 26.47
CA ARG A 407 -5.93 -25.55 27.62
C ARG A 407 -4.82 -26.58 27.74
N LEU A 408 -4.46 -27.26 26.65
CA LEU A 408 -3.36 -28.23 26.62
C LEU A 408 -2.02 -27.56 26.99
N ALA A 409 -1.72 -26.40 26.39
CA ALA A 409 -0.50 -25.63 26.67
C ALA A 409 -0.43 -25.09 28.12
N GLY A 410 -1.58 -24.95 28.79
CA GLY A 410 -1.66 -24.61 30.22
C GLY A 410 -1.05 -25.67 31.13
N LYS A 411 -1.01 -26.95 30.73
CA LYS A 411 -0.38 -28.03 31.51
C LYS A 411 1.16 -27.97 31.50
N ILE A 412 1.74 -27.21 30.57
CA ILE A 412 3.19 -27.07 30.35
C ILE A 412 3.77 -25.97 31.24
N GLU A 413 3.77 -26.19 32.56
CA GLU A 413 4.45 -25.32 33.52
C GLU A 413 5.39 -26.12 34.43
N GLY A 414 6.64 -25.70 34.58
CA GLY A 414 7.60 -26.34 35.47
C GLY A 414 9.07 -26.21 35.06
N LYS A 415 9.93 -26.92 35.80
CA LYS A 415 11.37 -26.95 35.50
C LYS A 415 11.67 -27.71 34.21
N ASP A 416 11.02 -28.87 34.03
CA ASP A 416 11.30 -29.84 32.96
C ASP A 416 10.14 -29.99 31.96
N LYS A 417 9.39 -28.91 31.73
CA LYS A 417 8.27 -28.88 30.77
C LYS A 417 8.50 -27.90 29.64
N TYR A 418 8.16 -28.30 28.42
CA TYR A 418 8.56 -27.59 27.20
C TYR A 418 7.40 -27.41 26.20
N LEU A 419 7.33 -26.25 25.56
CA LEU A 419 6.39 -25.95 24.48
C LEU A 419 7.17 -25.56 23.24
N ALA A 420 7.01 -26.32 22.16
CA ALA A 420 7.55 -25.99 20.85
C ALA A 420 6.39 -25.68 19.89
N LEU A 421 6.37 -24.46 19.39
CA LEU A 421 5.44 -24.04 18.34
C LEU A 421 6.20 -24.02 17.01
N LEU A 422 5.68 -24.68 15.98
CA LEU A 422 6.32 -24.74 14.67
C LEU A 422 5.42 -24.04 13.66
N SER A 423 6.03 -23.17 12.87
CA SER A 423 5.36 -22.51 11.75
C SER A 423 6.41 -22.17 10.69
N GLY A 424 6.13 -22.42 9.40
CA GLY A 424 6.93 -21.77 8.34
C GLY A 424 6.54 -20.31 8.13
N THR A 425 5.39 -19.89 8.68
CA THR A 425 4.74 -18.62 8.38
C THR A 425 4.05 -18.12 9.66
N PRO A 426 4.78 -17.50 10.61
CA PRO A 426 4.25 -17.20 11.95
C PRO A 426 3.05 -16.24 11.92
N ILE A 427 2.97 -15.37 10.91
CA ILE A 427 1.84 -14.46 10.68
C ILE A 427 1.49 -14.50 9.19
N PRO A 428 0.70 -15.46 8.72
CA PRO A 428 0.46 -15.61 7.30
C PRO A 428 -0.40 -14.45 6.75
N ASN A 429 -1.41 -14.00 7.52
CA ASN A 429 -2.43 -13.10 6.98
C ASN A 429 -2.83 -11.95 7.91
N LYS A 430 -2.81 -12.15 9.24
CA LYS A 430 -3.49 -11.24 10.18
C LYS A 430 -2.76 -11.08 11.50
N ILE A 431 -2.86 -9.89 12.10
CA ILE A 431 -2.30 -9.61 13.42
C ILE A 431 -3.02 -10.42 14.51
N GLU A 432 -4.29 -10.80 14.31
CA GLU A 432 -4.99 -11.67 15.26
C GLU A 432 -4.30 -13.03 15.49
N ASP A 433 -3.54 -13.54 14.52
CA ASP A 433 -2.76 -14.77 14.66
C ASP A 433 -1.66 -14.64 15.74
N LEU A 434 -1.16 -13.41 15.99
CA LEU A 434 -0.19 -13.12 17.05
C LEU A 434 -0.78 -13.26 18.45
N ALA A 435 -2.06 -12.97 18.65
CA ALA A 435 -2.67 -13.02 19.97
C ALA A 435 -2.62 -14.43 20.56
N LEU A 436 -2.92 -15.45 19.73
CA LEU A 436 -2.79 -16.86 20.12
C LEU A 436 -1.33 -17.21 20.43
N LEU A 437 -0.38 -16.81 19.56
CA LEU A 437 1.05 -17.07 19.76
C LEU A 437 1.56 -16.44 21.06
N LEU A 438 1.20 -15.19 21.35
CA LEU A 438 1.61 -14.51 22.57
C LEU A 438 1.01 -15.15 23.82
N LYS A 439 -0.26 -15.59 23.77
CA LYS A 439 -0.89 -16.33 24.87
C LYS A 439 -0.22 -17.70 25.10
N LEU A 440 0.21 -18.38 24.03
CA LEU A 440 0.97 -19.63 24.13
C LEU A 440 2.41 -19.40 24.64
N LEU A 441 3.08 -18.35 24.19
CA LEU A 441 4.46 -18.06 24.60
C LEU A 441 4.50 -17.49 26.02
N TYR A 442 3.60 -16.58 26.40
CA TYR A 442 3.59 -15.85 27.67
C TYR A 442 2.24 -15.99 28.41
N PRO A 443 1.85 -17.21 28.81
CA PRO A 443 0.52 -17.46 29.38
C PRO A 443 0.22 -16.59 30.61
N LYS A 444 1.19 -16.39 31.50
CA LYS A 444 1.01 -15.58 32.73
C LYS A 444 0.79 -14.10 32.45
N LYS A 445 1.40 -13.56 31.39
CA LYS A 445 1.30 -12.13 31.04
C LYS A 445 -0.03 -11.81 30.37
N PHE A 446 -0.55 -12.74 29.57
CA PHE A 446 -1.72 -12.51 28.71
C PHE A 446 -2.95 -13.35 29.06
N ALA A 447 -2.96 -14.05 30.20
CA ALA A 447 -4.10 -14.86 30.64
C ALA A 447 -5.40 -14.05 30.79
N SER A 448 -5.29 -12.82 31.29
CA SER A 448 -6.44 -11.93 31.57
C SER A 448 -6.68 -10.86 30.51
N VAL A 449 -5.82 -10.78 29.48
CA VAL A 449 -5.93 -9.75 28.44
C VAL A 449 -6.86 -10.27 27.36
N ASP A 450 -7.89 -9.48 27.07
CA ASP A 450 -8.78 -9.80 25.98
C ASP A 450 -8.00 -9.81 24.65
N SER A 451 -8.40 -10.69 23.74
CA SER A 451 -7.64 -10.88 22.51
C SER A 451 -7.73 -9.65 21.60
N ASP A 452 -8.91 -9.00 21.54
CA ASP A 452 -9.12 -7.81 20.74
C ASP A 452 -8.37 -6.62 21.33
N GLU A 453 -8.34 -6.51 22.67
CA GLU A 453 -7.52 -5.53 23.38
C GLU A 453 -6.02 -5.74 23.07
N LEU A 454 -5.55 -6.99 23.09
CA LEU A 454 -4.17 -7.33 22.74
C LEU A 454 -3.86 -6.97 21.28
N ILE A 455 -4.75 -7.29 20.35
CA ILE A 455 -4.60 -6.95 18.92
C ILE A 455 -4.50 -5.44 18.73
N GLN A 456 -5.38 -4.66 19.37
CA GLN A 456 -5.34 -3.20 19.30
C GLN A 456 -4.05 -2.63 19.91
N GLN A 457 -3.57 -3.19 21.03
CA GLN A 457 -2.28 -2.80 21.62
C GLN A 457 -1.08 -3.11 20.70
N ILE A 458 -1.16 -4.18 19.91
CA ILE A 458 -0.13 -4.55 18.92
C ILE A 458 -0.15 -3.60 17.72
N ILE A 459 -1.34 -3.30 17.20
CA ILE A 459 -1.54 -2.49 16.00
C ILE A 459 -1.24 -1.00 16.26
N CYS A 460 -1.84 -0.45 17.31
CA CYS A 460 -1.76 0.98 17.61
C CYS A 460 -0.39 1.36 18.20
N GLY A 461 0.41 0.38 18.65
CA GLY A 461 1.77 0.62 19.15
C GLY A 461 1.84 1.40 20.48
N ASP A 462 0.70 1.55 21.16
CA ASP A 462 0.51 2.44 22.31
C ASP A 462 1.24 1.97 23.59
N THR A 463 1.50 0.68 23.76
CA THR A 463 2.04 0.14 25.03
C THR A 463 2.89 -1.12 24.93
N MET A 464 2.75 -1.91 23.88
CA MET A 464 3.35 -3.24 23.82
C MET A 464 4.43 -3.31 22.74
N ASP A 465 5.69 -3.31 23.17
CA ASP A 465 6.81 -3.58 22.29
C ASP A 465 6.78 -5.06 21.88
N LEU A 466 6.14 -5.35 20.73
CA LEU A 466 6.02 -6.69 20.17
C LEU A 466 7.39 -7.35 20.01
N ARG A 467 8.41 -6.54 19.71
CA ARG A 467 9.80 -6.95 19.62
C ARG A 467 10.29 -7.61 20.91
N ALA A 468 10.05 -6.95 22.04
CA ALA A 468 10.46 -7.44 23.37
C ALA A 468 9.75 -8.74 23.77
N LEU A 469 8.69 -9.12 23.06
CA LEU A 469 7.93 -10.34 23.32
C LEU A 469 8.25 -11.44 22.30
N LEU A 470 8.35 -11.15 21.02
CA LEU A 470 8.60 -12.18 20.02
C LEU A 470 10.08 -12.57 19.96
N LEU A 471 11.00 -11.61 19.88
CA LEU A 471 12.44 -11.92 19.68
C LEU A 471 13.01 -12.87 20.75
N PRO A 472 12.71 -12.72 22.05
CA PRO A 472 13.31 -13.61 23.06
C PRO A 472 12.80 -15.06 23.01
N ARG A 473 11.70 -15.33 22.29
CA ARG A 473 11.05 -16.64 22.23
C ARG A 473 10.72 -17.09 20.81
N MET A 474 11.30 -16.46 19.80
CA MET A 474 11.14 -16.81 18.39
C MET A 474 12.51 -17.07 17.77
N GLN A 475 12.60 -18.12 16.97
CA GLN A 475 13.71 -18.38 16.06
C GLN A 475 13.16 -18.31 14.64
N MET A 476 13.77 -17.50 13.79
CA MET A 476 13.35 -17.33 12.40
C MET A 476 14.60 -17.25 11.53
N LYS A 477 14.86 -18.32 10.78
CA LYS A 477 15.99 -18.44 9.86
C LYS A 477 15.48 -18.66 8.44
N ASN A 478 16.12 -18.02 7.47
CA ASN A 478 15.85 -18.26 6.05
C ASN A 478 16.57 -19.52 5.56
N LEU A 479 16.08 -20.14 4.51
CA LEU A 479 16.64 -21.37 3.94
C LEU A 479 18.09 -21.13 3.45
N GLU A 480 18.32 -20.00 2.77
CA GLU A 480 19.65 -19.54 2.32
C GLU A 480 20.63 -19.28 3.46
N GLU A 481 20.09 -18.94 4.64
CA GLU A 481 20.87 -18.65 5.85
C GLU A 481 21.08 -19.92 6.68
N GLY A 482 20.60 -21.08 6.23
CA GLY A 482 20.51 -22.25 7.10
C GLY A 482 20.92 -23.58 6.51
N VAL A 483 20.96 -23.70 5.19
CA VAL A 483 21.48 -24.87 4.46
C VAL A 483 22.18 -24.37 3.21
N GLU A 484 23.16 -25.12 2.72
CA GLU A 484 23.73 -24.88 1.38
C GLU A 484 22.62 -25.09 0.33
N MET A 485 22.28 -24.00 -0.34
CA MET A 485 21.27 -23.95 -1.37
C MET A 485 21.88 -23.31 -2.62
N PRO A 486 21.52 -23.79 -3.82
CA PRO A 486 21.90 -23.14 -5.06
C PRO A 486 21.17 -21.80 -5.22
N THR A 487 21.61 -20.95 -6.15
CA THR A 487 21.04 -19.60 -6.33
C THR A 487 19.55 -19.67 -6.72
N LEU A 488 18.70 -18.89 -6.04
CA LEU A 488 17.32 -18.60 -6.43
C LEU A 488 17.28 -17.22 -7.06
N THR A 489 16.72 -17.11 -8.27
CA THR A 489 16.45 -15.82 -8.93
C THR A 489 14.94 -15.66 -9.10
N GLU A 490 14.41 -14.55 -8.59
CA GLU A 490 12.98 -14.23 -8.68
C GLU A 490 12.77 -12.97 -9.50
N GLU A 491 11.98 -13.05 -10.58
CA GLU A 491 11.63 -11.90 -11.41
C GLU A 491 10.11 -11.74 -11.56
N THR A 492 9.70 -10.50 -11.82
CA THR A 492 8.32 -10.19 -12.19
C THR A 492 8.27 -9.89 -13.68
N ILE A 493 7.63 -10.78 -14.44
CA ILE A 493 7.37 -10.58 -15.86
C ILE A 493 6.15 -9.67 -16.00
N LYS A 494 6.40 -8.45 -16.47
CA LYS A 494 5.38 -7.45 -16.72
C LYS A 494 4.68 -7.74 -18.05
N VAL A 495 3.40 -8.05 -17.98
CA VAL A 495 2.56 -8.34 -19.14
C VAL A 495 1.78 -7.09 -19.53
N GLU A 496 2.11 -6.53 -20.69
CA GLU A 496 1.33 -5.44 -21.28
C GLU A 496 0.11 -6.03 -22.00
N LEU A 497 -1.08 -5.51 -21.70
CA LEU A 497 -2.28 -5.90 -22.43
C LEU A 497 -2.23 -5.36 -23.86
N ASP A 498 -2.63 -6.19 -24.82
CA ASP A 498 -2.87 -5.70 -26.17
C ASP A 498 -3.96 -4.62 -26.19
N LYS A 499 -3.99 -3.85 -27.28
CA LYS A 499 -4.87 -2.68 -27.40
C LYS A 499 -6.35 -3.05 -27.24
N LEU A 500 -6.76 -4.23 -27.72
CA LEU A 500 -8.15 -4.68 -27.67
C LEU A 500 -8.52 -5.15 -26.26
N GLU A 501 -7.64 -5.91 -25.60
CA GLU A 501 -7.81 -6.35 -24.23
C GLU A 501 -7.86 -5.19 -23.25
N LYS A 502 -6.99 -4.19 -23.41
CA LYS A 502 -7.04 -2.97 -22.59
C LYS A 502 -8.38 -2.26 -22.71
N ASP A 503 -8.91 -2.13 -23.93
CA ASP A 503 -10.22 -1.52 -24.16
C ASP A 503 -11.36 -2.32 -23.50
N ILE A 504 -11.34 -3.65 -23.60
CA ILE A 504 -12.31 -4.53 -22.93
C ILE A 504 -12.22 -4.34 -21.42
N TYR A 505 -11.00 -4.40 -20.88
CA TYR A 505 -10.72 -4.28 -19.46
C TYR A 505 -11.26 -2.96 -18.89
N GLU A 506 -11.04 -1.84 -19.57
CA GLU A 506 -11.57 -0.54 -19.16
C GLU A 506 -13.12 -0.52 -19.14
N VAL A 507 -13.78 -1.12 -20.13
CA VAL A 507 -15.25 -1.20 -20.15
C VAL A 507 -15.77 -2.04 -18.97
N LEU A 508 -15.12 -3.17 -18.70
CA LEU A 508 -15.44 -4.03 -17.55
C LEU A 508 -15.22 -3.29 -16.22
N LEU A 509 -14.17 -2.47 -16.12
CA LEU A 509 -13.81 -1.69 -14.96
C LEU A 509 -14.73 -0.48 -14.74
N GLU A 510 -15.53 -0.07 -15.72
CA GLU A 510 -16.50 1.04 -15.57
C GLU A 510 -17.93 0.59 -15.27
N GLU A 511 -18.18 -0.72 -15.24
CA GLU A 511 -19.50 -1.21 -14.90
C GLU A 511 -19.86 -0.86 -13.45
N ASN A 512 -21.03 -0.27 -13.26
CA ASN A 512 -21.53 0.19 -11.98
C ASN A 512 -22.70 -0.66 -11.45
N GLU A 513 -23.19 -1.63 -12.22
CA GLU A 513 -24.24 -2.58 -11.81
C GLU A 513 -23.70 -3.77 -10.99
N LEU A 514 -22.38 -3.99 -10.97
CA LEU A 514 -21.74 -5.07 -10.21
C LEU A 514 -21.27 -4.59 -8.84
N THR A 515 -21.33 -5.48 -7.84
CA THR A 515 -20.61 -5.28 -6.58
C THR A 515 -19.10 -5.30 -6.83
N ALA A 516 -18.31 -4.72 -5.93
CA ALA A 516 -16.85 -4.74 -6.10
C ALA A 516 -16.30 -6.17 -6.17
N SER A 517 -16.75 -7.08 -5.31
CA SER A 517 -16.29 -8.47 -5.32
C SER A 517 -16.58 -9.17 -6.65
N GLU A 518 -17.79 -8.99 -7.21
CA GLU A 518 -18.14 -9.54 -8.53
C GLU A 518 -17.26 -8.95 -9.65
N LYS A 519 -16.96 -7.65 -9.55
CA LYS A 519 -16.11 -6.94 -10.50
C LYS A 519 -14.67 -7.44 -10.47
N ILE A 520 -14.10 -7.63 -9.26
CA ILE A 520 -12.76 -8.21 -9.09
C ILE A 520 -12.70 -9.61 -9.72
N ILE A 521 -13.68 -10.47 -9.45
CA ILE A 521 -13.73 -11.82 -10.02
C ILE A 521 -13.77 -11.77 -11.55
N MET A 522 -14.65 -10.93 -12.12
CA MET A 522 -14.79 -10.80 -13.57
C MET A 522 -13.51 -10.29 -14.23
N LEU A 523 -12.87 -9.26 -13.67
CA LEU A 523 -11.62 -8.70 -14.19
C LEU A 523 -10.48 -9.71 -14.11
N ARG A 524 -10.33 -10.45 -13.01
CA ARG A 524 -9.31 -11.50 -12.89
C ARG A 524 -9.54 -12.64 -13.89
N GLN A 525 -10.78 -13.09 -14.07
CA GLN A 525 -11.11 -14.10 -15.08
C GLN A 525 -10.71 -13.62 -16.48
N PHE A 526 -11.03 -12.36 -16.82
CA PHE A 526 -10.66 -11.77 -18.10
C PHE A 526 -9.15 -11.77 -18.32
N LEU A 527 -8.36 -11.30 -17.34
CA LEU A 527 -6.89 -11.21 -17.45
C LEU A 527 -6.23 -12.59 -17.57
N LEU A 528 -6.75 -13.60 -16.87
CA LEU A 528 -6.15 -14.94 -16.85
C LEU A 528 -6.52 -15.75 -18.09
N ASN A 529 -7.74 -15.61 -18.61
CA ASN A 529 -8.12 -16.18 -19.88
C ASN A 529 -9.42 -15.49 -20.33
N PRO A 530 -9.37 -14.58 -21.33
CA PRO A 530 -10.54 -13.86 -21.81
C PRO A 530 -11.71 -14.79 -22.14
N GLU A 531 -11.48 -16.00 -22.64
CA GLU A 531 -12.57 -16.93 -22.97
C GLU A 531 -13.34 -17.46 -21.76
N LEU A 532 -12.80 -17.38 -20.53
CA LEU A 532 -13.53 -17.76 -19.31
C LEU A 532 -14.83 -16.98 -19.19
N LEU A 533 -14.81 -15.73 -19.64
CA LEU A 533 -16.03 -14.97 -19.74
C LEU A 533 -16.75 -15.32 -21.04
N ASN A 534 -18.03 -15.69 -20.93
CA ASN A 534 -18.91 -15.91 -22.09
C ASN A 534 -19.02 -14.68 -23.01
N SER A 535 -18.58 -13.53 -22.50
CA SER A 535 -18.50 -12.23 -23.14
C SER A 535 -17.33 -12.06 -24.12
N THR A 536 -16.32 -12.91 -24.08
CA THR A 536 -15.07 -12.67 -24.85
C THR A 536 -14.60 -13.94 -25.55
N PRO A 537 -15.47 -14.59 -26.36
CA PRO A 537 -15.08 -15.80 -27.07
C PRO A 537 -14.05 -15.50 -28.16
N GLY A 538 -13.02 -16.33 -28.28
CA GLY A 538 -11.99 -16.24 -29.33
C GLY A 538 -10.97 -15.12 -29.15
N ILE A 539 -11.02 -14.39 -28.04
CA ILE A 539 -9.99 -13.40 -27.71
C ILE A 539 -8.81 -14.14 -27.09
N GLU A 540 -7.66 -14.04 -27.76
CA GLU A 540 -6.42 -14.63 -27.30
C GLU A 540 -5.73 -13.71 -26.30
N GLY A 541 -5.61 -14.16 -25.05
CA GLY A 541 -5.12 -13.31 -23.96
C GLY A 541 -3.62 -13.02 -24.03
N SER A 542 -3.23 -11.77 -23.81
CA SER A 542 -1.82 -11.32 -23.80
C SER A 542 -1.00 -12.09 -22.78
N LYS A 543 -1.59 -12.44 -21.63
CA LYS A 543 -0.93 -13.25 -20.61
C LYS A 543 -0.62 -14.68 -21.05
N ILE A 544 -1.49 -15.28 -21.87
CA ILE A 544 -1.28 -16.62 -22.44
C ILE A 544 -0.14 -16.57 -23.46
N LYS A 545 -0.12 -15.53 -24.31
CA LYS A 545 0.96 -15.30 -25.29
C LYS A 545 2.29 -15.10 -24.59
N GLU A 546 2.33 -14.27 -23.55
CA GLU A 546 3.55 -14.02 -22.79
C GLU A 546 4.05 -15.29 -22.10
N LEU A 547 3.18 -16.04 -21.41
CA LEU A 547 3.55 -17.34 -20.84
C LEU A 547 4.12 -18.27 -21.92
N SER A 548 3.49 -18.35 -23.11
CA SER A 548 3.99 -19.19 -24.20
C SER A 548 5.39 -18.77 -24.66
N ASN A 549 5.66 -17.47 -24.77
CA ASN A 549 6.97 -16.93 -25.15
C ASN A 549 8.04 -17.19 -24.08
N SER A 550 7.69 -16.98 -22.81
CA SER A 550 8.59 -17.24 -21.69
C SER A 550 8.91 -18.73 -21.57
N LEU A 551 7.92 -19.60 -21.75
CA LEU A 551 8.12 -21.07 -21.77
C LEU A 551 9.00 -21.51 -22.96
N ASP A 552 8.77 -21.00 -24.18
CA ASP A 552 9.63 -21.32 -25.33
C ASP A 552 11.09 -20.90 -25.08
N THR A 553 11.30 -19.74 -24.47
CA THR A 553 12.63 -19.24 -24.11
C THR A 553 13.28 -20.11 -23.03
N ALA A 554 12.54 -20.42 -21.96
CA ALA A 554 13.01 -21.25 -20.86
C ALA A 554 13.38 -22.67 -21.32
N PHE A 555 12.60 -23.28 -22.23
CA PHE A 555 12.89 -24.61 -22.79
C PHE A 555 14.12 -24.67 -23.71
N ARG A 556 14.81 -23.54 -23.96
CA ARG A 556 16.13 -23.51 -24.63
C ARG A 556 17.27 -23.77 -23.66
N HIS A 557 17.05 -23.52 -22.37
CA HIS A 557 18.06 -23.61 -21.32
C HIS A 557 17.73 -24.70 -20.28
N HIS A 558 16.46 -25.05 -20.15
CA HIS A 558 15.96 -25.98 -19.15
C HIS A 558 15.08 -27.06 -19.77
N ASP A 559 15.08 -28.25 -19.17
CA ASP A 559 14.22 -29.36 -19.59
C ASP A 559 13.00 -29.52 -18.68
N LYS A 560 13.07 -29.05 -17.43
CA LYS A 560 12.04 -29.28 -16.41
C LYS A 560 11.46 -27.98 -15.91
N ILE A 561 10.21 -27.70 -16.28
CA ILE A 561 9.53 -26.46 -15.93
C ILE A 561 8.23 -26.73 -15.20
N VAL A 562 7.95 -25.96 -14.15
CA VAL A 562 6.70 -26.02 -13.36
C VAL A 562 5.95 -24.69 -13.50
N VAL A 563 4.63 -24.76 -13.73
CA VAL A 563 3.75 -23.59 -13.76
C VAL A 563 2.71 -23.72 -12.66
N PHE A 564 2.75 -22.81 -11.68
CA PHE A 564 1.73 -22.70 -10.65
C PHE A 564 0.55 -21.86 -11.14
N VAL A 565 -0.65 -22.38 -10.92
CA VAL A 565 -1.94 -21.71 -11.19
C VAL A 565 -2.76 -21.71 -9.90
N ASN A 566 -3.10 -20.52 -9.43
CA ASN A 566 -3.68 -20.32 -8.10
C ASN A 566 -5.20 -20.13 -8.11
N ASP A 567 -5.75 -19.61 -9.21
CA ASP A 567 -7.18 -19.36 -9.36
C ASP A 567 -7.74 -19.96 -10.65
N TYR A 568 -9.06 -20.18 -10.67
CA TYR A 568 -9.82 -20.61 -11.86
C TYR A 568 -9.24 -21.84 -12.58
N ILE A 569 -8.92 -22.90 -11.82
CA ILE A 569 -8.36 -24.14 -12.36
C ILE A 569 -9.19 -24.68 -13.53
N GLU A 570 -10.52 -24.64 -13.41
CA GLU A 570 -11.44 -24.88 -14.52
C GLU A 570 -11.39 -23.74 -15.54
N GLY A 571 -10.99 -24.08 -16.76
CA GLY A 571 -10.79 -23.16 -17.89
C GLY A 571 -9.39 -22.55 -17.99
N ILE A 572 -8.53 -22.71 -16.98
CA ILE A 572 -7.07 -22.47 -17.13
C ILE A 572 -6.36 -23.80 -17.36
N MET A 573 -6.36 -24.70 -16.37
CA MET A 573 -5.70 -26.01 -16.47
C MET A 573 -6.60 -27.10 -17.06
N ARG A 574 -7.93 -26.97 -16.91
CA ARG A 574 -8.91 -28.00 -17.30
C ARG A 574 -10.03 -27.45 -18.17
N GLY A 575 -10.85 -28.35 -18.71
CA GLY A 575 -12.01 -28.01 -19.53
C GLY A 575 -11.66 -27.65 -20.98
N GLU A 576 -12.69 -27.34 -21.77
CA GLU A 576 -12.55 -27.05 -23.20
C GLU A 576 -11.71 -25.80 -23.46
N LYS A 577 -11.81 -24.80 -22.58
CA LYS A 577 -11.17 -23.49 -22.71
C LYS A 577 -9.75 -23.42 -22.12
N SER A 578 -9.19 -24.55 -21.67
CA SER A 578 -7.87 -24.60 -21.04
C SER A 578 -6.80 -23.92 -21.88
N ILE A 579 -5.95 -23.13 -21.21
CA ILE A 579 -4.83 -22.42 -21.85
C ILE A 579 -3.74 -23.39 -22.31
N ILE A 580 -3.64 -24.59 -21.71
CA ILE A 580 -2.62 -25.59 -22.04
C ILE A 580 -2.65 -25.94 -23.54
N LYS A 581 -3.86 -26.01 -24.12
CA LYS A 581 -4.06 -26.31 -25.54
C LYS A 581 -3.68 -25.15 -26.48
N LYS A 582 -3.48 -23.95 -25.95
CA LYS A 582 -3.16 -22.72 -26.69
C LYS A 582 -1.66 -22.40 -26.65
N LEU A 583 -0.89 -23.07 -25.80
CA LEU A 583 0.55 -22.87 -25.68
C LEU A 583 1.26 -23.42 -26.92
N GLN A 584 2.10 -22.59 -27.50
CA GLN A 584 2.96 -22.95 -28.62
C GLN A 584 4.30 -23.41 -28.04
N LEU A 585 4.44 -24.73 -27.85
CA LEU A 585 5.62 -25.35 -27.24
C LEU A 585 6.35 -26.26 -28.25
N PRO A 586 7.65 -26.52 -28.04
CA PRO A 586 8.38 -27.52 -28.82
C PRO A 586 7.70 -28.90 -28.78
N ALA A 587 7.73 -29.63 -29.90
CA ALA A 587 6.99 -30.89 -30.07
C ALA A 587 7.47 -32.03 -29.14
N ASP A 588 8.66 -31.90 -28.57
CA ASP A 588 9.28 -32.84 -27.62
C ASP A 588 8.90 -32.59 -26.15
N VAL A 589 8.11 -31.55 -25.85
CA VAL A 589 7.67 -31.23 -24.49
C VAL A 589 6.48 -32.10 -24.07
N THR A 590 6.66 -32.87 -23.00
CA THR A 590 5.58 -33.61 -22.35
C THR A 590 4.87 -32.73 -21.32
N ILE A 591 3.55 -32.57 -21.44
CA ILE A 591 2.75 -31.76 -20.50
C ILE A 591 1.99 -32.66 -19.52
N ARG A 592 2.00 -32.30 -18.23
CA ARG A 592 1.19 -32.91 -17.16
C ARG A 592 0.52 -31.82 -16.31
N ALA A 593 -0.53 -32.18 -15.59
CA ALA A 593 -1.23 -31.29 -14.68
C ALA A 593 -1.60 -32.00 -13.36
N ILE A 594 -1.38 -31.34 -12.23
CA ILE A 594 -1.82 -31.77 -10.90
C ILE A 594 -2.85 -30.78 -10.36
N HIS A 595 -4.02 -31.29 -9.97
CA HIS A 595 -5.12 -30.52 -9.38
C HIS A 595 -5.85 -31.33 -8.29
N GLY A 596 -6.90 -30.75 -7.69
CA GLY A 596 -7.60 -31.29 -6.52
C GLY A 596 -8.06 -32.75 -6.66
N GLU A 597 -8.49 -33.10 -7.87
CA GLU A 597 -9.04 -34.41 -8.22
C GLU A 597 -7.98 -35.44 -8.65
N THR A 598 -6.72 -35.04 -8.86
CA THR A 598 -5.64 -35.97 -9.23
C THR A 598 -5.40 -36.97 -8.09
N GLY A 599 -5.45 -38.28 -8.40
CA GLY A 599 -5.31 -39.34 -7.40
C GLY A 599 -3.91 -39.39 -6.77
N LYS A 600 -3.79 -40.00 -5.57
CA LYS A 600 -2.50 -40.11 -4.86
C LYS A 600 -1.44 -40.87 -5.68
N GLU A 601 -1.83 -41.97 -6.33
CA GLU A 601 -0.91 -42.78 -7.16
C GLU A 601 -0.46 -42.03 -8.41
N GLU A 602 -1.39 -41.35 -9.09
CA GLU A 602 -1.08 -40.54 -10.28
C GLU A 602 -0.15 -39.37 -9.93
N ARG A 603 -0.38 -38.68 -8.80
CA ARG A 603 0.54 -37.65 -8.30
C ARG A 603 1.95 -38.20 -8.10
N LEU A 604 2.09 -39.40 -7.55
CA LEU A 604 3.40 -40.04 -7.34
C LEU A 604 4.08 -40.42 -8.67
N ALA A 605 3.31 -40.88 -9.66
CA ALA A 605 3.83 -41.17 -10.99
C ALA A 605 4.36 -39.89 -11.69
N ILE A 606 3.57 -38.81 -11.68
CA ILE A 606 3.98 -37.51 -12.26
C ILE A 606 5.24 -36.97 -11.57
N GLN A 607 5.39 -37.14 -10.25
CA GLN A 607 6.61 -36.75 -9.53
C GLN A 607 7.84 -37.55 -9.98
N GLN A 608 7.68 -38.83 -10.31
CA GLN A 608 8.79 -39.64 -10.83
C GLN A 608 9.20 -39.14 -12.23
N GLU A 609 8.24 -38.73 -13.07
CA GLU A 609 8.50 -38.15 -14.39
C GLU A 609 9.27 -36.81 -14.35
N LEU A 610 9.15 -36.06 -13.26
CA LEU A 610 9.87 -34.79 -13.06
C LEU A 610 11.37 -34.99 -12.77
N ARG A 611 11.82 -36.21 -12.47
CA ARG A 611 13.24 -36.52 -12.22
C ARG A 611 14.05 -36.52 -13.53
N PRO A 612 15.40 -36.41 -13.47
CA PRO A 612 16.27 -36.20 -14.64
C PRO A 612 16.19 -37.26 -15.76
N ALA A 613 15.57 -38.41 -15.52
CA ALA A 613 15.53 -39.54 -16.47
C ALA A 613 14.58 -39.34 -17.66
N HIS A 614 13.78 -38.26 -17.69
CA HIS A 614 12.78 -37.99 -18.72
C HIS A 614 13.15 -36.71 -19.49
N GLY A 615 12.82 -36.61 -20.79
CA GLY A 615 13.10 -35.41 -21.62
C GLY A 615 12.31 -34.16 -21.20
N LYS A 616 12.14 -33.20 -22.11
CA LYS A 616 11.46 -31.93 -21.80
C LYS A 616 10.08 -32.14 -21.21
N PHE A 617 9.80 -31.49 -20.08
CA PHE A 617 8.62 -31.73 -19.27
C PHE A 617 8.08 -30.43 -18.67
N LEU A 618 6.79 -30.19 -18.89
CA LEU A 618 6.04 -29.06 -18.35
C LEU A 618 4.97 -29.57 -17.38
N LEU A 619 5.02 -29.12 -16.13
CA LEU A 619 4.04 -29.49 -15.11
C LEU A 619 3.21 -28.28 -14.68
N PHE A 620 1.90 -28.32 -14.93
CA PHE A 620 0.97 -27.38 -14.31
C PHE A 620 0.53 -27.87 -12.94
N VAL A 621 0.59 -27.02 -11.93
CA VAL A 621 0.20 -27.35 -10.55
C VAL A 621 -0.81 -26.34 -10.03
N SER A 622 -1.93 -26.83 -9.52
CA SER A 622 -2.85 -25.98 -8.76
C SER A 622 -2.24 -25.65 -7.40
N GLY A 623 -2.08 -24.38 -7.06
CA GLY A 623 -1.49 -23.95 -5.78
C GLY A 623 -2.24 -24.48 -4.56
N GLN A 624 -3.56 -24.63 -4.65
CA GLN A 624 -4.39 -25.27 -3.60
C GLN A 624 -4.02 -26.75 -3.33
N THR A 625 -3.42 -27.42 -4.31
CA THR A 625 -2.90 -28.79 -4.16
C THR A 625 -1.42 -28.86 -3.80
N ALA A 626 -0.72 -27.73 -3.66
CA ALA A 626 0.63 -27.72 -3.13
C ALA A 626 0.69 -28.04 -1.62
N ASP A 627 -0.46 -27.99 -0.92
CA ASP A 627 -0.58 -28.28 0.51
C ASP A 627 -0.46 -29.78 0.87
N VAL A 628 -0.53 -30.70 -0.09
CA VAL A 628 -0.51 -32.17 0.16
C VAL A 628 0.91 -32.77 0.32
N GLY A 629 1.94 -31.94 0.50
CA GLY A 629 3.29 -32.44 0.84
C GLY A 629 4.05 -33.05 -0.34
N VAL A 630 3.77 -32.58 -1.56
CA VAL A 630 4.35 -33.09 -2.81
C VAL A 630 5.77 -32.55 -3.04
N ASP A 631 6.64 -33.33 -3.68
CA ASP A 631 8.02 -32.96 -4.03
C ASP A 631 8.18 -32.62 -5.51
N TYR A 632 8.63 -31.40 -5.81
CA TYR A 632 8.87 -30.90 -7.15
C TYR A 632 10.33 -30.44 -7.37
N SER A 633 11.27 -30.90 -6.53
CA SER A 633 12.69 -30.53 -6.58
C SER A 633 13.42 -30.84 -7.89
N GLY A 634 12.81 -31.58 -8.82
CA GLY A 634 13.38 -31.82 -10.15
C GLY A 634 13.19 -30.68 -11.15
N ALA A 635 12.47 -29.61 -10.80
CA ALA A 635 12.26 -28.47 -11.69
C ALA A 635 13.44 -27.49 -11.67
N GLN A 636 13.72 -26.89 -12.83
CA GLN A 636 14.82 -25.94 -13.05
C GLN A 636 14.31 -24.49 -13.23
N HIS A 637 13.05 -24.34 -13.65
CA HIS A 637 12.38 -23.05 -13.78
C HIS A 637 10.93 -23.15 -13.30
N VAL A 638 10.47 -22.16 -12.55
CA VAL A 638 9.11 -22.03 -12.04
C VAL A 638 8.46 -20.78 -12.59
N PHE A 639 7.21 -20.90 -13.06
CA PHE A 639 6.37 -19.76 -13.41
C PHE A 639 5.14 -19.71 -12.50
N PHE A 640 4.85 -18.56 -11.93
CA PHE A 640 3.56 -18.26 -11.32
C PHE A 640 2.69 -17.58 -12.38
N TYR A 641 1.73 -18.32 -12.93
CA TYR A 641 0.80 -17.76 -13.92
C TYR A 641 -0.10 -16.70 -13.29
N ASN A 642 -0.40 -16.84 -12.01
CA ASN A 642 -1.06 -15.82 -11.23
C ASN A 642 -0.64 -15.94 -9.77
N GLU A 643 -0.52 -14.80 -9.11
CA GLU A 643 -0.08 -14.77 -7.73
C GLU A 643 -1.16 -15.35 -6.79
N PRO A 644 -0.79 -16.15 -5.79
CA PRO A 644 -1.71 -16.53 -4.73
C PRO A 644 -2.11 -15.30 -3.92
N TRP A 645 -3.08 -15.44 -3.01
CA TRP A 645 -3.61 -14.30 -2.26
C TRP A 645 -2.66 -13.77 -1.18
N THR A 646 -1.57 -14.49 -0.88
CA THR A 646 -0.56 -14.09 0.10
C THR A 646 0.83 -14.54 -0.32
N GLU A 647 1.86 -13.76 0.04
CA GLU A 647 3.25 -14.10 -0.25
C GLU A 647 3.66 -15.41 0.44
N TYR A 648 3.12 -15.67 1.63
CA TYR A 648 3.36 -16.91 2.35
C TYR A 648 2.87 -18.15 1.61
N GLN A 649 1.73 -18.08 0.92
CA GLN A 649 1.28 -19.17 0.05
C GLN A 649 2.25 -19.40 -1.11
N LYS A 650 2.73 -18.31 -1.73
CA LYS A 650 3.75 -18.35 -2.79
C LYS A 650 5.05 -19.01 -2.30
N ARG A 651 5.52 -18.64 -1.12
CA ARG A 651 6.71 -19.25 -0.48
C ARG A 651 6.50 -20.74 -0.16
N GLN A 652 5.29 -21.12 0.26
CA GLN A 652 4.93 -22.54 0.47
C GLN A 652 4.94 -23.34 -0.84
N GLU A 653 4.44 -22.77 -1.93
CA GLU A 653 4.48 -23.33 -3.29
C GLU A 653 5.92 -23.45 -3.80
N LEU A 654 6.70 -22.38 -3.71
CA LEU A 654 8.11 -22.36 -4.14
C LEU A 654 8.95 -23.34 -3.32
N GLY A 655 8.71 -23.47 -2.01
CA GLY A 655 9.34 -24.49 -1.14
C GLY A 655 9.00 -25.94 -1.53
N ARG A 656 8.08 -26.17 -2.49
CA ARG A 656 7.89 -27.48 -3.11
C ARG A 656 8.97 -27.84 -4.12
N VAL A 657 9.62 -26.83 -4.68
CA VAL A 657 10.70 -26.92 -5.66
C VAL A 657 12.03 -26.59 -5.01
N TYR A 658 12.15 -25.38 -4.45
CA TYR A 658 13.34 -24.88 -3.79
C TYR A 658 13.47 -25.46 -2.37
N ARG A 659 14.25 -26.54 -2.24
CA ARG A 659 14.43 -27.27 -0.97
C ARG A 659 15.81 -27.92 -0.86
N PRO A 660 16.27 -28.27 0.36
CA PRO A 660 17.55 -28.94 0.55
C PRO A 660 17.66 -30.22 -0.29
N GLY A 661 18.77 -30.35 -1.02
CA GLY A 661 19.02 -31.44 -1.97
C GLY A 661 18.85 -31.05 -3.44
N LEU A 662 18.47 -29.80 -3.73
CA LEU A 662 18.53 -29.22 -5.07
C LEU A 662 20.00 -28.98 -5.47
N GLU A 663 20.41 -29.45 -6.65
CA GLU A 663 21.81 -29.37 -7.12
C GLU A 663 22.08 -28.15 -8.01
N GLU A 664 21.08 -27.67 -8.75
CA GLU A 664 21.19 -26.55 -9.70
C GLU A 664 20.40 -25.32 -9.24
N GLY A 665 20.75 -24.14 -9.77
CA GLY A 665 20.00 -22.91 -9.51
C GLY A 665 18.54 -23.00 -9.97
N LEU A 666 17.67 -22.18 -9.35
CA LEU A 666 16.25 -22.12 -9.67
C LEU A 666 15.86 -20.71 -10.12
N GLU A 667 15.24 -20.62 -11.28
CA GLU A 667 14.59 -19.39 -11.75
C GLU A 667 13.09 -19.44 -11.40
N SER A 668 12.53 -18.32 -10.94
CA SER A 668 11.14 -18.20 -10.48
C SER A 668 10.50 -16.90 -10.95
N ASP A 669 9.66 -16.99 -11.98
CA ASP A 669 9.05 -15.82 -12.60
C ASP A 669 7.57 -15.68 -12.24
N THR A 670 7.13 -14.46 -11.95
CA THR A 670 5.71 -14.15 -11.69
C THR A 670 5.15 -13.26 -12.79
N LEU A 671 4.11 -13.73 -13.49
CA LEU A 671 3.47 -12.93 -14.54
C LEU A 671 2.44 -11.96 -13.93
N VAL A 672 2.58 -10.67 -14.20
CA VAL A 672 1.70 -9.61 -13.68
C VAL A 672 1.24 -8.69 -14.82
N SER A 673 -0.08 -8.57 -15.01
CA SER A 673 -0.66 -7.70 -16.04
C SER A 673 -0.61 -6.22 -15.60
N VAL A 674 0.17 -5.39 -16.29
CA VAL A 674 0.44 -3.98 -15.94
C VAL A 674 -0.77 -3.07 -16.19
N GLY A 675 -0.99 -2.10 -15.30
CA GLY A 675 -2.11 -1.15 -15.38
C GLY A 675 -3.46 -1.80 -15.05
N THR A 676 -3.46 -2.95 -14.37
CA THR A 676 -4.67 -3.72 -14.06
C THR A 676 -4.81 -4.01 -12.57
N ILE A 677 -5.94 -4.61 -12.21
CA ILE A 677 -6.21 -5.10 -10.85
C ILE A 677 -5.17 -6.13 -10.39
N GLU A 678 -4.57 -6.87 -11.31
CA GLU A 678 -3.54 -7.85 -10.96
C GLU A 678 -2.27 -7.18 -10.46
N GLU A 679 -1.81 -6.10 -11.11
CA GLU A 679 -0.68 -5.29 -10.62
C GLU A 679 -0.97 -4.70 -9.25
N GLY A 680 -2.18 -4.18 -9.04
CA GLY A 680 -2.60 -3.68 -7.72
C GLY A 680 -2.60 -4.78 -6.65
N ILE A 681 -3.09 -5.99 -6.97
CA ILE A 681 -3.07 -7.14 -6.06
C ILE A 681 -1.62 -7.55 -5.75
N HIS A 682 -0.76 -7.60 -6.76
CA HIS A 682 0.66 -7.93 -6.58
C HIS A 682 1.35 -6.98 -5.61
N GLU A 683 1.16 -5.67 -5.82
CA GLU A 683 1.72 -4.66 -4.94
C GLU A 683 1.10 -4.69 -3.53
N TYR A 684 -0.22 -4.94 -3.42
CA TYR A 684 -0.90 -5.13 -2.14
C TYR A 684 -0.30 -6.28 -1.34
N ILE A 685 -0.15 -7.45 -1.95
CA ILE A 685 0.39 -8.65 -1.31
C ILE A 685 1.82 -8.40 -0.84
N ARG A 686 2.65 -7.83 -1.70
CA ARG A 686 4.05 -7.52 -1.38
C ARG A 686 4.17 -6.53 -0.22
N ARG A 687 3.39 -5.44 -0.23
CA ARG A 687 3.38 -4.44 0.86
C ARG A 687 2.88 -5.04 2.16
N LYS A 688 1.82 -5.84 2.11
CA LYS A 688 1.29 -6.55 3.29
C LYS A 688 2.32 -7.51 3.87
N TYR A 689 3.04 -8.24 3.02
CA TYR A 689 4.14 -9.11 3.45
C TYR A 689 5.27 -8.33 4.13
N ILE A 690 5.74 -7.23 3.52
CA ILE A 690 6.77 -6.35 4.12
C ILE A 690 6.31 -5.79 5.47
N ALA A 691 5.05 -5.37 5.58
CA ALA A 691 4.48 -4.88 6.83
C ALA A 691 4.52 -5.94 7.94
N VAL A 692 4.20 -7.19 7.60
CA VAL A 692 4.29 -8.32 8.52
C VAL A 692 5.75 -8.62 8.92
N GLU A 693 6.68 -8.62 7.97
CA GLU A 693 8.11 -8.81 8.25
C GLU A 693 8.66 -7.71 9.17
N LYS A 694 8.30 -6.45 8.93
CA LYS A 694 8.63 -5.33 9.81
C LYS A 694 8.12 -5.58 11.23
N LEU A 695 6.85 -5.95 11.36
CA LEU A 695 6.22 -6.23 12.64
C LEU A 695 6.94 -7.38 13.39
N LEU A 696 7.27 -8.47 12.71
CA LEU A 696 8.00 -9.62 13.27
C LEU A 696 9.40 -9.25 13.75
N ARG A 697 10.07 -8.34 13.05
CA ARG A 697 11.43 -7.86 13.36
C ARG A 697 11.44 -6.68 14.32
N GLY A 698 10.28 -6.20 14.76
CA GLY A 698 10.16 -5.05 15.67
C GLY A 698 10.48 -3.71 15.03
N ILE A 699 10.35 -3.62 13.71
CA ILE A 699 10.52 -2.39 12.92
C ILE A 699 9.16 -1.69 12.84
N PRO A 700 9.11 -0.35 12.99
CA PRO A 700 7.86 0.38 12.92
C PRO A 700 7.23 0.24 11.54
N ILE A 701 5.92 0.13 11.54
CA ILE A 701 5.10 0.12 10.34
C ILE A 701 4.47 1.51 10.14
N THR A 702 4.40 1.93 8.89
CA THR A 702 3.76 3.17 8.45
C THR A 702 2.26 3.15 8.75
N ASP A 703 1.60 4.31 8.77
CA ASP A 703 0.14 4.37 8.94
C ASP A 703 -0.60 3.62 7.82
N LEU A 704 0.00 3.60 6.63
CA LEU A 704 -0.46 2.83 5.50
C LEU A 704 -0.44 1.33 5.77
N GLU A 705 0.69 0.84 6.26
CA GLU A 705 0.90 -0.57 6.60
C GLU A 705 0.01 -0.98 7.78
N LYS A 706 -0.22 -0.11 8.76
CA LYS A 706 -1.21 -0.33 9.82
C LYS A 706 -2.60 -0.53 9.24
N GLU A 707 -3.05 0.38 8.37
CA GLU A 707 -4.37 0.28 7.73
C GLU A 707 -4.52 -1.01 6.90
N LEU A 708 -3.43 -1.46 6.24
CA LEU A 708 -3.40 -2.73 5.50
C LEU A 708 -3.53 -3.96 6.41
N LEU A 709 -3.00 -3.87 7.63
CA LEU A 709 -3.08 -4.95 8.62
C LEU A 709 -4.39 -4.90 9.44
N GLU A 710 -5.00 -3.72 9.60
CA GLU A 710 -6.27 -3.49 10.29
C GLU A 710 -7.50 -3.93 9.49
N LYS A 711 -7.45 -3.82 8.16
CA LYS A 711 -8.62 -4.07 7.31
C LYS A 711 -9.03 -5.53 7.34
N ASP A 712 -10.16 -5.76 8.00
CA ASP A 712 -10.78 -7.06 8.10
C ASP A 712 -11.39 -7.45 6.75
N GLU A 713 -10.80 -8.45 6.07
CA GLU A 713 -11.28 -9.00 4.77
C GLU A 713 -12.73 -9.58 4.82
N LYS A 714 -13.43 -9.47 5.95
CA LYS A 714 -14.76 -10.07 6.22
C LYS A 714 -15.88 -9.06 6.46
N SER A 715 -15.71 -7.77 6.20
CA SER A 715 -16.88 -6.88 6.23
C SER A 715 -17.88 -7.35 5.14
N LYS A 716 -19.12 -7.65 5.56
CA LYS A 716 -20.21 -8.15 4.68
C LYS A 716 -20.47 -7.25 3.47
N GLU A 717 -20.03 -6.00 3.57
CA GLU A 717 -19.75 -5.12 2.46
C GLU A 717 -18.26 -4.78 2.60
N PRO A 718 -17.36 -5.16 1.68
CA PRO A 718 -15.97 -4.70 1.74
C PRO A 718 -16.03 -3.18 1.85
N ASP A 719 -15.53 -2.61 2.95
CA ASP A 719 -15.37 -1.16 3.00
C ASP A 719 -14.25 -0.84 2.03
N LEU A 720 -14.65 -0.51 0.79
CA LEU A 720 -13.79 -0.11 -0.32
C LEU A 720 -13.25 1.31 -0.09
N SER A 721 -12.96 1.66 1.16
CA SER A 721 -11.99 2.69 1.50
C SER A 721 -10.61 2.21 1.00
N VAL A 722 -10.47 1.98 -0.30
CA VAL A 722 -9.24 1.51 -0.92
C VAL A 722 -8.18 2.52 -0.58
N ASN A 723 -7.12 2.04 0.05
CA ASN A 723 -5.91 2.78 0.35
C ASN A 723 -5.54 3.63 -0.89
N PRO A 724 -5.42 4.96 -0.78
CA PRO A 724 -5.26 5.86 -1.92
C PRO A 724 -4.08 5.54 -2.84
N GLU A 725 -3.04 4.89 -2.33
CA GLU A 725 -1.88 4.48 -3.11
C GLU A 725 -2.19 3.24 -3.95
N LEU A 726 -2.80 2.22 -3.34
CA LEU A 726 -3.21 1.00 -4.05
C LEU A 726 -4.37 1.25 -5.02
N ALA A 727 -5.27 2.16 -4.64
CA ALA A 727 -6.32 2.71 -5.47
C ALA A 727 -5.83 3.19 -6.84
N GLN A 728 -4.60 3.70 -6.92
CA GLN A 728 -4.02 4.16 -8.19
C GLN A 728 -3.84 3.02 -9.19
N TYR A 729 -3.74 1.77 -8.74
CA TYR A 729 -3.61 0.61 -9.63
C TYR A 729 -4.96 -0.04 -9.93
N TYR A 730 -5.98 0.20 -9.11
CA TYR A 730 -7.29 -0.45 -9.23
C TYR A 730 -8.34 0.31 -10.02
N PHE A 731 -8.24 1.64 -10.09
CA PHE A 731 -9.28 2.46 -10.71
C PHE A 731 -9.12 2.58 -12.23
N SER A 732 -10.23 2.69 -12.95
CA SER A 732 -10.18 3.12 -14.36
C SER A 732 -9.56 4.52 -14.42
N SER A 733 -8.97 4.93 -15.55
CA SER A 733 -8.49 6.30 -15.72
C SER A 733 -9.59 7.33 -15.43
N TRP A 734 -10.85 6.96 -15.68
CA TRP A 734 -12.03 7.73 -15.28
C TRP A 734 -12.21 7.83 -13.77
N ASP A 735 -12.24 6.70 -13.06
CA ASP A 735 -12.43 6.68 -11.60
C ASP A 735 -11.27 7.36 -10.86
N LYS A 736 -10.03 7.17 -11.34
CA LYS A 736 -8.85 7.90 -10.83
C LYS A 736 -9.05 9.40 -10.99
N MET A 737 -9.42 9.83 -12.19
CA MET A 737 -9.67 11.24 -12.50
C MET A 737 -10.79 11.81 -11.61
N MET A 738 -11.89 11.08 -11.40
CA MET A 738 -12.98 11.51 -10.51
C MET A 738 -12.54 11.66 -9.06
N LYS A 739 -11.77 10.70 -8.54
CA LYS A 739 -11.25 10.76 -7.17
C LYS A 739 -10.25 11.89 -7.00
N ILE A 740 -9.36 12.08 -7.97
CA ILE A 740 -8.44 13.22 -7.99
C ILE A 740 -9.23 14.52 -7.97
N PHE A 741 -10.23 14.69 -8.84
CA PHE A 741 -11.10 15.88 -8.82
C PHE A 741 -11.82 16.06 -7.49
N GLY A 742 -12.34 14.99 -6.90
CA GLY A 742 -12.96 15.04 -5.58
C GLY A 742 -12.00 15.54 -4.51
N TYR A 743 -10.73 15.10 -4.56
CA TYR A 743 -9.68 15.47 -3.62
C TYR A 743 -9.15 16.89 -3.82
N VAL A 744 -8.83 17.27 -5.07
CA VAL A 744 -8.18 18.56 -5.39
C VAL A 744 -9.16 19.72 -5.47
N LYS A 745 -10.45 19.45 -5.34
CA LYS A 745 -11.49 20.47 -5.35
C LYS A 745 -11.39 21.39 -4.11
N GLU A 746 -11.35 22.69 -4.37
CA GLU A 746 -11.31 23.78 -3.40
C GLU A 746 -10.19 23.70 -2.34
N ILE A 747 -9.12 22.93 -2.58
CA ILE A 747 -8.02 22.80 -1.61
C ILE A 747 -7.12 24.04 -1.57
N GLY A 748 -7.06 24.74 -2.69
CA GLY A 748 -6.24 25.91 -2.95
C GLY A 748 -4.88 25.62 -3.57
N GLU A 749 -4.29 26.65 -4.17
CA GLU A 749 -3.11 26.56 -5.02
C GLU A 749 -1.90 25.97 -4.28
N GLU A 750 -1.65 26.37 -3.03
CA GLU A 750 -0.57 25.83 -2.20
C GLU A 750 -0.69 24.31 -1.99
N LYS A 751 -1.89 23.86 -1.59
CA LYS A 751 -2.15 22.44 -1.37
C LYS A 751 -2.15 21.66 -2.68
N PHE A 752 -2.61 22.28 -3.76
CA PHE A 752 -2.61 21.66 -5.09
C PHE A 752 -1.19 21.49 -5.62
N ASN A 753 -0.30 22.45 -5.42
CA ASN A 753 1.13 22.29 -5.73
C ASN A 753 1.78 21.15 -4.92
N LYS A 754 1.41 20.99 -3.64
CA LYS A 754 1.85 19.84 -2.83
C LYS A 754 1.29 18.50 -3.34
N PHE A 755 0.06 18.49 -3.88
CA PHE A 755 -0.48 17.31 -4.56
C PHE A 755 0.31 17.00 -5.84
N LEU A 756 0.56 18.02 -6.68
CA LEU A 756 1.26 17.88 -7.95
C LEU A 756 2.72 17.45 -7.78
N SER A 757 3.41 17.83 -6.70
CA SER A 757 4.78 17.35 -6.45
C SER A 757 4.87 15.83 -6.36
N LYS A 758 3.75 15.15 -6.03
CA LYS A 758 3.68 13.69 -5.96
C LYS A 758 2.96 13.07 -7.17
N TYR A 759 1.90 13.71 -7.69
CA TYR A 759 0.97 13.08 -8.64
C TYR A 759 0.81 13.83 -9.98
N ALA A 760 1.71 14.76 -10.31
CA ALA A 760 1.56 15.60 -11.51
C ALA A 760 1.46 14.81 -12.82
N LYS A 761 2.30 13.78 -12.99
CA LYS A 761 2.33 12.97 -14.20
C LYS A 761 1.07 12.10 -14.30
N ASP A 762 0.76 11.34 -13.26
CA ASP A 762 -0.43 10.48 -13.23
C ASP A 762 -1.72 11.26 -13.47
N TYR A 763 -1.82 12.47 -12.91
CA TYR A 763 -2.96 13.34 -13.13
C TYR A 763 -3.06 13.78 -14.60
N ALA A 764 -1.93 14.09 -15.24
CA ALA A 764 -1.88 14.44 -16.67
C ALA A 764 -2.21 13.24 -17.58
N ASP A 765 -1.67 12.06 -17.26
CA ASP A 765 -1.87 10.83 -18.03
C ASP A 765 -3.35 10.39 -18.01
N CYS A 766 -4.06 10.59 -16.88
CA CYS A 766 -5.51 10.35 -16.80
C CYS A 766 -6.31 11.14 -17.87
N TYR A 767 -5.89 12.37 -18.21
CA TYR A 767 -6.55 13.14 -19.27
C TYR A 767 -6.28 12.59 -20.67
N LEU A 768 -5.09 12.02 -20.89
CA LEU A 768 -4.72 11.42 -22.17
C LEU A 768 -5.51 10.13 -22.42
N ASP A 769 -5.62 9.25 -21.42
CA ASP A 769 -6.34 7.99 -21.52
C ASP A 769 -7.83 8.19 -21.85
N LEU A 770 -8.47 9.17 -21.21
CA LEU A 770 -9.89 9.47 -21.43
C LEU A 770 -10.17 10.12 -22.79
N GLY A 771 -9.16 10.80 -23.35
CA GLY A 771 -9.19 11.74 -24.48
C GLY A 771 -10.55 12.38 -24.81
N ASN A 772 -10.98 12.30 -26.07
CA ASN A 772 -11.97 13.24 -26.64
C ASN A 772 -13.40 13.05 -26.13
N ARG A 773 -13.68 11.95 -25.44
CA ARG A 773 -15.02 11.57 -24.99
C ARG A 773 -15.24 11.85 -23.51
N SER A 774 -14.29 12.52 -22.86
CA SER A 774 -14.42 12.90 -21.46
C SER A 774 -15.51 13.96 -21.22
N TYR A 775 -16.01 14.01 -19.98
CA TYR A 775 -16.92 15.07 -19.54
C TYR A 775 -16.28 16.46 -19.66
N GLN A 776 -14.96 16.55 -19.43
CA GLN A 776 -14.15 17.75 -19.59
C GLN A 776 -14.08 18.19 -21.05
N SER A 777 -13.96 17.25 -21.98
CA SER A 777 -14.04 17.53 -23.42
C SER A 777 -15.38 18.15 -23.77
N ASN A 778 -16.49 17.55 -23.29
CA ASN A 778 -17.84 18.12 -23.50
C ASN A 778 -18.01 19.49 -22.83
N ALA A 779 -17.46 19.71 -21.64
CA ALA A 779 -17.49 21.02 -20.99
C ALA A 779 -16.78 22.10 -21.82
N ASN A 780 -15.65 21.75 -22.45
CA ASN A 780 -14.92 22.66 -23.30
C ASN A 780 -15.58 22.85 -24.69
N ARG A 781 -16.28 21.85 -25.22
CA ARG A 781 -17.15 22.02 -26.41
C ARG A 781 -18.28 23.01 -26.14
N VAL A 782 -18.91 22.94 -24.97
CA VAL A 782 -19.92 23.91 -24.55
C VAL A 782 -19.29 25.30 -24.47
N SER A 783 -18.18 25.47 -23.73
CA SER A 783 -17.50 26.77 -23.62
C SER A 783 -17.11 27.33 -24.99
N GLY A 784 -16.49 26.51 -25.86
CA GLY A 784 -16.09 26.91 -27.21
C GLY A 784 -17.26 27.31 -28.10
N THR A 785 -18.38 26.58 -28.01
CA THR A 785 -19.62 26.92 -28.74
C THR A 785 -20.18 28.27 -28.29
N LEU A 786 -20.17 28.55 -26.99
CA LEU A 786 -20.66 29.83 -26.47
C LEU A 786 -19.74 30.99 -26.87
N ILE A 787 -18.41 30.80 -26.88
CA ILE A 787 -17.46 31.78 -27.44
C ILE A 787 -17.80 32.06 -28.90
N HIS A 788 -17.98 31.01 -29.72
CA HIS A 788 -18.32 31.18 -31.14
C HIS A 788 -19.59 32.02 -31.32
N LYS A 789 -20.67 31.73 -30.58
CA LYS A 789 -21.91 32.51 -30.68
C LYS A 789 -21.73 33.96 -30.25
N LEU A 790 -21.02 34.21 -29.14
CA LEU A 790 -20.73 35.57 -28.67
C LEU A 790 -19.90 36.37 -29.68
N VAL A 791 -18.95 35.74 -30.35
CA VAL A 791 -18.14 36.36 -31.42
C VAL A 791 -19.01 36.72 -32.63
N LYS A 792 -19.92 35.83 -33.03
CA LYS A 792 -20.84 36.08 -34.15
C LYS A 792 -21.80 37.23 -33.85
N GLU A 793 -22.32 37.30 -32.62
CA GLU A 793 -23.21 38.39 -32.18
C GLU A 793 -22.50 39.74 -32.07
N SER A 794 -21.23 39.77 -31.68
CA SER A 794 -20.46 41.02 -31.59
C SER A 794 -19.96 41.53 -32.95
N GLY A 795 -20.06 40.72 -34.01
CA GLY A 795 -19.52 41.05 -35.34
C GLY A 795 -17.99 41.07 -35.41
N SER A 796 -17.30 40.50 -34.42
CA SER A 796 -15.84 40.52 -34.33
C SER A 796 -15.20 39.53 -35.30
N SER A 797 -14.07 39.89 -35.92
CA SER A 797 -13.29 38.94 -36.73
C SER A 797 -12.57 37.92 -35.83
N ALA A 798 -12.66 36.64 -36.18
CA ALA A 798 -12.00 35.55 -35.45
C ALA A 798 -10.46 35.72 -35.42
N GLU A 799 -9.87 36.30 -36.47
CA GLU A 799 -8.41 36.44 -36.62
C GLU A 799 -7.79 37.42 -35.62
N SER A 800 -8.55 38.42 -35.16
CA SER A 800 -8.07 39.46 -34.25
C SER A 800 -8.22 39.10 -32.77
N LEU A 801 -8.86 37.98 -32.44
CA LEU A 801 -9.18 37.63 -31.07
C LEU A 801 -7.99 37.03 -30.32
N LYS A 802 -7.93 37.28 -29.02
CA LYS A 802 -7.09 36.56 -28.06
C LYS A 802 -7.97 35.93 -27.01
N ILE A 803 -7.88 34.61 -26.88
CA ILE A 803 -8.65 33.81 -25.93
C ILE A 803 -7.69 33.23 -24.90
N ILE A 804 -7.99 33.33 -23.62
CA ILE A 804 -7.24 32.66 -22.56
C ILE A 804 -8.02 31.46 -22.02
N ASP A 805 -7.34 30.34 -21.87
CA ASP A 805 -7.85 29.10 -21.32
C ASP A 805 -7.14 28.78 -20.00
N ILE A 806 -7.88 28.83 -18.90
CA ILE A 806 -7.32 28.82 -17.54
C ILE A 806 -7.60 27.47 -16.89
N ALA A 807 -6.55 26.66 -16.83
CA ALA A 807 -6.44 25.35 -16.22
C ALA A 807 -7.46 24.33 -16.70
N SER A 808 -7.65 24.28 -18.00
CA SER A 808 -8.53 23.29 -18.63
C SER A 808 -7.93 21.89 -18.67
N GLY A 809 -6.71 21.68 -18.17
CA GLY A 809 -5.94 20.46 -18.35
C GLY A 809 -4.95 20.59 -19.52
N PRO A 810 -4.74 19.54 -20.34
CA PRO A 810 -3.85 19.59 -21.51
C PRO A 810 -4.47 20.40 -22.66
N GLU A 811 -4.66 21.71 -22.50
CA GLU A 811 -5.27 22.63 -23.49
C GLU A 811 -6.65 22.17 -24.00
N MET A 812 -7.55 21.74 -23.11
CA MET A 812 -8.82 21.12 -23.52
C MET A 812 -9.72 22.04 -24.33
N LEU A 813 -9.72 23.36 -24.08
CA LEU A 813 -10.48 24.29 -24.93
C LEU A 813 -9.93 24.30 -26.35
N LYS A 814 -8.60 24.33 -26.50
CA LYS A 814 -7.95 24.36 -27.81
C LYS A 814 -8.22 23.11 -28.63
N GLN A 815 -8.31 21.95 -27.97
CA GLN A 815 -8.62 20.69 -28.63
C GLN A 815 -10.07 20.64 -29.17
N HIS A 816 -11.01 21.36 -28.53
CA HIS A 816 -12.44 21.18 -28.75
C HIS A 816 -13.19 22.42 -29.25
N ILE A 817 -12.53 23.57 -29.35
CA ILE A 817 -13.08 24.76 -30.01
C ILE A 817 -12.97 24.64 -31.53
N GLY A 818 -13.82 25.38 -32.26
CA GLY A 818 -13.77 25.48 -33.73
C GLY A 818 -12.39 25.91 -34.26
N ASP A 819 -12.01 25.38 -35.43
CA ASP A 819 -10.68 25.51 -36.01
C ASP A 819 -10.22 26.98 -36.16
N GLU A 820 -11.15 27.89 -36.45
CA GLU A 820 -10.87 29.31 -36.62
C GLU A 820 -10.32 30.00 -35.34
N TYR A 821 -10.49 29.38 -34.17
CA TYR A 821 -10.06 29.91 -32.87
C TYR A 821 -8.85 29.19 -32.28
N ARG A 822 -8.44 28.01 -32.82
CA ARG A 822 -7.40 27.16 -32.22
C ARG A 822 -6.08 27.90 -32.01
N ASP A 823 -5.66 28.67 -33.00
CA ASP A 823 -4.43 29.48 -32.95
C ASP A 823 -4.59 30.77 -32.12
N ARG A 824 -5.78 31.06 -31.61
CA ARG A 824 -6.06 32.27 -30.81
C ARG A 824 -6.02 32.00 -29.31
N ILE A 825 -5.85 30.74 -28.91
CA ILE A 825 -5.87 30.31 -27.50
C ILE A 825 -4.48 30.38 -26.87
N PHE A 826 -4.45 30.98 -25.68
CA PHE A 826 -3.35 30.97 -24.74
C PHE A 826 -3.75 30.13 -23.53
N SER A 827 -2.99 29.10 -23.21
CA SER A 827 -3.31 28.19 -22.12
C SER A 827 -2.41 28.43 -20.92
N ILE A 828 -3.00 28.52 -19.74
CA ILE A 828 -2.29 28.56 -18.46
C ILE A 828 -2.76 27.41 -17.57
N ASP A 829 -1.84 26.68 -16.96
CA ASP A 829 -2.16 25.62 -15.99
C ASP A 829 -1.11 25.61 -14.87
N ILE A 830 -1.48 25.12 -13.68
CA ILE A 830 -0.54 24.94 -12.57
C ILE A 830 0.32 23.69 -12.82
N ASN A 831 -0.26 22.64 -13.42
CA ASN A 831 0.44 21.39 -13.73
C ASN A 831 1.22 21.48 -15.04
N LYS A 832 2.55 21.66 -14.95
CA LYS A 832 3.44 21.68 -16.12
C LYS A 832 3.37 20.40 -16.98
N GLN A 833 3.01 19.25 -16.40
CA GLN A 833 2.95 17.98 -17.13
C GLN A 833 1.84 17.97 -18.20
N HIS A 834 0.81 18.82 -18.07
CA HIS A 834 -0.21 18.99 -19.11
C HIS A 834 0.36 19.53 -20.44
N PHE A 835 1.57 20.08 -20.43
CA PHE A 835 2.26 20.60 -21.62
C PHE A 835 3.48 19.77 -22.03
N ALA A 836 3.83 18.69 -21.33
CA ALA A 836 5.10 17.98 -21.50
C ALA A 836 5.34 17.42 -22.92
N THR A 837 4.27 17.08 -23.65
CA THR A 837 4.33 16.52 -25.00
C THR A 837 4.11 17.55 -26.11
N ARG A 838 4.08 18.86 -25.81
CA ARG A 838 3.60 19.90 -26.73
C ARG A 838 4.48 21.14 -26.78
N GLU A 839 4.86 21.58 -27.99
CA GLU A 839 5.76 22.72 -28.22
C GLU A 839 5.02 24.01 -28.60
N GLY A 840 5.51 25.18 -28.15
CA GLY A 840 5.09 26.52 -28.64
C GLY A 840 4.84 27.60 -27.58
N ASN A 841 4.88 28.88 -27.99
CA ASN A 841 4.96 30.08 -27.13
C ASN A 841 3.64 30.54 -26.45
N LYS A 842 2.53 29.79 -26.57
CA LYS A 842 1.20 30.18 -26.03
C LYS A 842 0.78 29.35 -24.81
N ARG A 843 1.74 28.73 -24.13
CA ARG A 843 1.53 27.87 -22.96
C ARG A 843 2.31 28.41 -21.78
N VAL A 844 1.67 28.50 -20.63
CA VAL A 844 2.29 28.98 -19.40
C VAL A 844 1.97 28.03 -18.26
N ALA A 845 3.00 27.48 -17.62
CA ALA A 845 2.85 26.81 -16.34
C ALA A 845 3.06 27.84 -15.21
N GLY A 846 2.06 28.08 -14.37
CA GLY A 846 2.20 29.12 -13.34
C GLY A 846 0.98 29.38 -12.47
N SER A 847 1.14 30.38 -11.58
CA SER A 847 0.12 30.77 -10.62
C SER A 847 -1.08 31.44 -11.31
N LEU A 848 -2.27 31.14 -10.81
CA LEU A 848 -3.51 31.74 -11.29
C LEU A 848 -3.95 32.91 -10.42
N SER A 849 -3.42 32.93 -9.21
CA SER A 849 -3.50 34.05 -8.30
C SER A 849 -2.57 35.20 -8.71
N ALA A 850 -1.69 35.00 -9.70
CA ALA A 850 -0.78 35.99 -10.25
C ALA A 850 -0.45 35.61 -11.71
N MET A 851 -1.35 35.92 -12.64
CA MET A 851 -1.24 35.47 -14.03
C MET A 851 -0.19 36.32 -14.78
N PRO A 852 0.76 35.72 -15.51
CA PRO A 852 1.88 36.41 -16.15
C PRO A 852 1.50 37.06 -17.49
N PHE A 853 0.33 37.69 -17.55
CA PHE A 853 -0.17 38.39 -18.73
C PHE A 853 -0.34 39.88 -18.43
N ALA A 854 -0.15 40.72 -19.45
CA ALA A 854 -0.39 42.15 -19.34
C ALA A 854 -1.88 42.45 -19.18
N ASP A 855 -2.19 43.59 -18.58
CA ASP A 855 -3.56 44.07 -18.41
C ASP A 855 -4.27 44.18 -19.77
N GLN A 856 -5.56 43.84 -19.81
CA GLN A 856 -6.42 43.98 -20.99
C GLN A 856 -5.87 43.27 -22.25
N SER A 857 -5.24 42.11 -22.07
CA SER A 857 -4.66 41.33 -23.16
C SER A 857 -5.68 40.46 -23.92
N PHE A 858 -6.79 40.09 -23.31
CA PHE A 858 -7.69 39.05 -23.84
C PHE A 858 -9.12 39.53 -24.08
N ASP A 859 -9.75 39.01 -25.12
CA ASP A 859 -11.14 39.26 -25.48
C ASP A 859 -12.08 38.27 -24.76
N PHE A 860 -11.64 37.02 -24.61
CA PHE A 860 -12.40 35.96 -23.95
C PHE A 860 -11.53 35.18 -22.96
N ALA A 861 -12.14 34.69 -21.88
CA ALA A 861 -11.51 33.80 -20.90
C ALA A 861 -12.38 32.58 -20.61
N ASN A 862 -11.84 31.37 -20.66
CA ASN A 862 -12.45 30.17 -20.09
C ASN A 862 -11.83 29.90 -18.73
N ILE A 863 -12.61 30.08 -17.65
CA ILE A 863 -12.12 29.96 -16.26
C ILE A 863 -12.81 28.84 -15.49
N SER A 864 -13.45 27.93 -16.23
CA SER A 864 -14.31 26.85 -15.73
C SER A 864 -13.64 26.01 -14.65
N LEU A 865 -12.53 25.35 -14.99
CA LEU A 865 -11.77 24.54 -14.04
C LEU A 865 -10.98 25.40 -13.06
N ALA A 866 -10.68 26.66 -13.39
CA ALA A 866 -9.93 27.55 -12.52
C ALA A 866 -10.55 27.75 -11.14
N LEU A 867 -11.86 27.94 -11.09
CA LEU A 867 -12.56 28.16 -9.83
C LEU A 867 -12.80 26.86 -9.04
N HIS A 868 -12.50 25.70 -9.62
CA HIS A 868 -12.75 24.39 -9.01
C HIS A 868 -11.72 24.01 -7.97
N TYR A 869 -10.43 24.28 -8.18
CA TYR A 869 -9.38 23.94 -7.22
C TYR A 869 -8.96 25.13 -6.33
N THR A 870 -9.39 26.36 -6.65
CA THR A 870 -9.13 27.54 -5.78
C THR A 870 -9.75 27.37 -4.40
N GLY A 871 -8.97 27.65 -3.36
CA GLY A 871 -9.43 27.57 -1.98
C GLY A 871 -10.29 28.75 -1.60
N PHE A 872 -11.52 28.52 -1.15
CA PHE A 872 -12.42 29.59 -0.75
C PHE A 872 -13.16 29.30 0.56
N ALA A 873 -12.59 29.81 1.64
CA ALA A 873 -13.17 29.75 2.98
C ALA A 873 -12.97 31.12 3.65
N PRO A 874 -13.85 32.10 3.38
CA PRO A 874 -13.73 33.46 3.90
C PRO A 874 -13.59 33.53 5.42
N SER A 875 -14.31 32.66 6.16
CA SER A 875 -14.22 32.58 7.63
C SER A 875 -12.85 32.14 8.15
N LYS A 876 -12.01 31.54 7.30
CA LYS A 876 -10.65 31.11 7.59
C LYS A 876 -9.60 31.96 6.85
N GLY A 877 -10.00 33.10 6.28
CA GLY A 877 -9.11 33.98 5.51
C GLY A 877 -8.68 33.46 4.14
N LYS A 878 -9.27 32.36 3.64
CA LYS A 878 -8.95 31.82 2.31
C LYS A 878 -9.80 32.48 1.24
N LEU A 879 -9.16 33.29 0.39
CA LEU A 879 -9.80 34.15 -0.60
C LEU A 879 -9.29 33.93 -2.05
N GLU A 880 -8.68 32.79 -2.36
CA GLU A 880 -8.03 32.58 -3.67
C GLU A 880 -9.00 32.72 -4.85
N ARG A 881 -10.23 32.22 -4.73
CA ARG A 881 -11.26 32.37 -5.78
C ARG A 881 -11.56 33.84 -6.10
N LEU A 882 -11.60 34.68 -5.07
CA LEU A 882 -11.79 36.12 -5.24
C LEU A 882 -10.61 36.71 -6.03
N LYS A 883 -9.38 36.30 -5.70
CA LYS A 883 -8.17 36.74 -6.37
C LYS A 883 -8.12 36.32 -7.84
N VAL A 884 -8.52 35.10 -8.18
CA VAL A 884 -8.60 34.63 -9.58
C VAL A 884 -9.62 35.46 -10.38
N LEU A 885 -10.76 35.84 -9.79
CA LEU A 885 -11.73 36.72 -10.46
C LEU A 885 -11.19 38.15 -10.66
N MET A 886 -10.41 38.68 -9.70
CA MET A 886 -9.71 39.95 -9.86
C MET A 886 -8.68 39.89 -10.99
N GLU A 887 -7.86 38.83 -11.05
CA GLU A 887 -6.89 38.62 -12.13
C GLU A 887 -7.59 38.44 -13.48
N THR A 888 -8.72 37.73 -13.52
CA THR A 888 -9.55 37.61 -14.72
C THR A 888 -10.05 38.99 -15.17
N ASN A 889 -10.48 39.85 -14.26
CA ASN A 889 -10.86 41.23 -14.59
C ASN A 889 -9.66 41.96 -15.19
N ARG A 890 -8.50 41.91 -14.55
CA ARG A 890 -7.28 42.62 -14.98
C ARG A 890 -6.89 42.27 -16.42
N ILE A 891 -6.84 40.98 -16.77
CA ILE A 891 -6.35 40.53 -18.07
C ILE A 891 -7.38 40.67 -19.21
N LEU A 892 -8.67 40.77 -18.90
CA LEU A 892 -9.71 40.97 -19.92
C LEU A 892 -9.77 42.42 -20.38
N LYS A 893 -10.02 42.63 -21.68
CA LYS A 893 -10.38 43.95 -22.23
C LYS A 893 -11.75 44.36 -21.72
N GLU A 894 -12.01 45.66 -21.72
CA GLU A 894 -13.37 46.16 -21.47
C GLU A 894 -14.35 45.61 -22.53
N GLY A 895 -15.52 45.14 -22.10
CA GLY A 895 -16.47 44.38 -22.94
C GLY A 895 -16.09 42.90 -23.18
N GLY A 896 -14.87 42.50 -22.78
CA GLY A 896 -14.41 41.11 -22.84
C GLY A 896 -15.22 40.19 -21.93
N LYS A 897 -15.28 38.90 -22.27
CA LYS A 897 -16.20 37.94 -21.62
C LYS A 897 -15.47 36.76 -20.99
N ALA A 898 -15.83 36.39 -19.76
CA ALA A 898 -15.37 35.17 -19.11
C ALA A 898 -16.50 34.14 -19.05
N ILE A 899 -16.20 32.88 -19.37
CA ILE A 899 -17.10 31.74 -19.30
C ILE A 899 -16.69 30.86 -18.13
N ILE A 900 -17.66 30.58 -17.26
CA ILE A 900 -17.53 29.69 -16.11
C ILE A 900 -18.49 28.51 -16.33
N ASN A 901 -17.98 27.39 -16.82
CA ASN A 901 -18.73 26.15 -16.95
C ASN A 901 -18.45 25.24 -15.74
N LEU A 902 -19.35 25.27 -14.76
CA LEU A 902 -19.19 24.54 -13.50
C LEU A 902 -19.48 23.05 -13.70
N ILE A 903 -18.41 22.23 -13.70
CA ILE A 903 -18.48 20.77 -13.90
C ILE A 903 -18.94 20.01 -12.64
N TYR A 904 -19.50 18.80 -12.80
CA TYR A 904 -20.00 17.94 -11.70
C TYR A 904 -21.05 18.60 -10.80
N THR A 905 -22.00 19.27 -11.45
CA THR A 905 -23.18 19.87 -10.83
C THR A 905 -22.87 20.74 -9.60
N LEU A 906 -21.76 21.47 -9.73
CA LEU A 906 -21.42 22.60 -8.89
C LEU A 906 -22.28 23.80 -9.25
N GLU A 907 -22.79 24.47 -8.23
CA GLU A 907 -23.53 25.72 -8.41
C GLU A 907 -23.10 26.74 -7.36
N PRO A 908 -23.21 28.05 -7.65
CA PRO A 908 -23.20 29.06 -6.61
C PRO A 908 -24.21 28.70 -5.51
N LYS A 909 -23.76 28.80 -4.26
CA LYS A 909 -24.61 28.54 -3.10
C LYS A 909 -25.81 29.47 -3.09
N ASP A 910 -25.60 30.71 -3.50
CA ASP A 910 -26.59 31.77 -3.65
C ASP A 910 -26.27 32.54 -4.94
N PHE A 911 -27.06 32.31 -5.99
CA PHE A 911 -26.78 32.84 -7.32
C PHE A 911 -27.00 34.36 -7.41
N GLU A 912 -27.98 34.92 -6.68
CA GLU A 912 -28.19 36.36 -6.64
C GLU A 912 -27.03 37.07 -5.95
N LYS A 913 -26.54 36.52 -4.83
CA LYS A 913 -25.33 37.07 -4.19
C LYS A 913 -24.08 36.92 -5.04
N PHE A 914 -23.99 35.85 -5.84
CA PHE A 914 -22.92 35.71 -6.82
C PHE A 914 -22.98 36.85 -7.87
N LYS A 915 -24.18 37.18 -8.38
CA LYS A 915 -24.40 38.28 -9.32
C LYS A 915 -23.99 39.62 -8.70
N GLU A 916 -24.42 39.90 -7.47
CA GLU A 916 -24.01 41.11 -6.75
C GLU A 916 -22.50 41.18 -6.54
N ALA A 917 -21.85 40.05 -6.24
CA ALA A 917 -20.40 39.99 -6.09
C ALA A 917 -19.67 40.25 -7.41
N ALA A 918 -20.16 39.69 -8.51
CA ALA A 918 -19.63 39.93 -9.85
C ALA A 918 -19.70 41.41 -10.25
N GLU A 919 -20.80 42.10 -9.94
CA GLU A 919 -20.96 43.54 -10.18
C GLU A 919 -19.93 44.40 -9.43
N VAL A 920 -19.66 44.06 -8.17
CA VAL A 920 -18.61 44.72 -7.39
C VAL A 920 -17.24 44.50 -8.04
N LEU A 921 -16.97 43.26 -8.50
CA LEU A 921 -15.76 42.85 -9.22
C LEU A 921 -15.64 43.39 -10.66
N GLY A 922 -16.60 44.22 -11.10
CA GLY A 922 -16.55 44.87 -12.40
C GLY A 922 -17.05 44.04 -13.57
N PHE A 923 -17.89 43.06 -13.27
CA PHE A 923 -18.55 42.22 -14.24
C PHE A 923 -20.07 42.39 -14.24
N ARG A 924 -20.71 42.11 -15.37
CA ARG A 924 -22.15 41.93 -15.48
C ARG A 924 -22.45 40.51 -15.96
N ILE A 925 -23.52 39.90 -15.44
CA ILE A 925 -24.01 38.61 -15.94
C ILE A 925 -24.64 38.79 -17.32
N VAL A 926 -24.26 37.94 -18.27
CA VAL A 926 -24.91 37.86 -19.58
C VAL A 926 -26.03 36.83 -19.49
N ASP A 927 -27.26 37.28 -19.25
CA ASP A 927 -28.41 36.41 -18.91
C ASP A 927 -28.70 35.35 -20.00
N GLY A 928 -28.65 35.73 -21.29
CA GLY A 928 -28.87 34.79 -22.40
C GLY A 928 -27.81 33.68 -22.53
N TYR A 929 -26.67 33.84 -21.86
CA TYR A 929 -25.53 32.93 -21.86
C TYR A 929 -25.24 32.38 -20.46
N THR A 930 -26.21 32.47 -19.55
CA THR A 930 -26.08 32.04 -18.15
C THR A 930 -27.28 31.19 -17.75
N GLY A 931 -27.02 30.00 -17.23
CA GLY A 931 -28.07 29.08 -16.83
C GLY A 931 -27.61 27.63 -16.72
N GLU A 932 -28.57 26.77 -16.43
CA GLU A 932 -28.36 25.32 -16.47
C GLU A 932 -28.15 24.86 -17.91
N VAL A 933 -27.13 24.04 -18.11
CA VAL A 933 -26.82 23.36 -19.35
C VAL A 933 -27.09 21.88 -19.18
N SER A 934 -28.01 21.34 -19.98
CA SER A 934 -28.33 19.92 -19.95
C SER A 934 -28.41 19.32 -21.34
N ALA A 935 -28.02 18.06 -21.44
CA ALA A 935 -28.16 17.23 -22.63
C ALA A 935 -28.55 15.82 -22.22
N ASP A 936 -29.87 15.60 -22.17
CA ASP A 936 -30.51 14.36 -21.77
C ASP A 936 -29.86 13.73 -20.52
N LYS A 937 -29.27 12.54 -20.65
CA LYS A 937 -28.56 11.84 -19.56
C LYS A 937 -27.04 12.06 -19.59
N GLN A 938 -26.52 12.57 -20.71
CA GLN A 938 -25.09 12.59 -21.08
C GLN A 938 -24.30 13.71 -20.37
N TYR A 939 -24.91 14.88 -20.18
CA TYR A 939 -24.20 16.06 -19.67
C TYR A 939 -25.11 16.99 -18.85
N LEU A 940 -24.60 17.50 -17.74
CA LEU A 940 -25.30 18.44 -16.85
C LEU A 940 -24.32 19.38 -16.16
N SER A 941 -24.36 20.67 -16.49
CA SER A 941 -23.53 21.70 -15.87
C SER A 941 -24.31 23.00 -15.64
N ARG A 942 -23.67 23.97 -14.99
CA ARG A 942 -24.18 25.35 -14.93
C ARG A 942 -23.15 26.28 -15.55
N VAL A 943 -23.57 27.02 -16.57
CA VAL A 943 -22.72 28.03 -17.21
C VAL A 943 -23.07 29.41 -16.68
N ILE A 944 -22.04 30.19 -16.37
CA ILE A 944 -22.15 31.61 -16.02
C ILE A 944 -21.23 32.38 -16.95
N THR A 945 -21.81 33.34 -17.67
CA THR A 945 -21.05 34.22 -18.57
C THR A 945 -20.97 35.60 -17.95
N LEU A 946 -19.75 36.07 -17.72
CA LEU A 946 -19.42 37.39 -17.18
C LEU A 946 -18.94 38.29 -18.31
N GLU A 947 -19.44 39.52 -18.37
CA GLU A 947 -18.91 40.58 -19.24
C GLU A 947 -18.22 41.64 -18.39
N LYS A 948 -16.99 41.99 -18.74
CA LYS A 948 -16.25 43.05 -18.05
C LYS A 948 -16.84 44.41 -18.41
N ILE A 949 -17.33 45.13 -17.41
CA ILE A 949 -17.95 46.47 -17.56
C ILE A 949 -17.11 47.60 -16.96
N LYS A 950 -16.15 47.28 -16.09
CA LYS A 950 -15.21 48.26 -15.52
C LYS A 950 -13.89 47.60 -15.12
N ASN A 951 -12.82 48.39 -15.18
CA ASN A 951 -11.53 48.02 -14.59
C ASN A 951 -11.61 48.15 -13.06
N LEU A 952 -10.95 47.23 -12.36
CA LEU A 952 -10.67 47.39 -10.93
C LEU A 952 -9.48 48.33 -10.72
N ASP A 953 -9.43 49.02 -9.58
CA ASP A 953 -8.26 49.81 -9.21
C ASP A 953 -7.08 48.85 -8.98
N THR A 954 -6.01 49.06 -9.75
CA THR A 954 -4.75 48.29 -9.70
C THR A 954 -4.08 48.25 -8.32
N LYS A 955 -4.44 49.15 -7.40
CA LYS A 955 -3.92 49.18 -6.02
C LYS A 955 -4.73 48.36 -5.03
N LEU A 956 -5.92 47.86 -5.41
CA LEU A 956 -6.77 47.09 -4.50
C LEU A 956 -6.16 45.73 -4.17
N THR A 957 -5.93 45.49 -2.89
CA THR A 957 -5.58 44.15 -2.39
C THR A 957 -6.80 43.24 -2.35
N THR A 958 -6.57 41.92 -2.22
CA THR A 958 -7.67 40.95 -2.06
C THR A 958 -8.46 41.22 -0.78
N GLU A 959 -7.81 41.70 0.28
CA GLU A 959 -8.42 42.11 1.54
C GLU A 959 -9.30 43.35 1.36
N ASP A 960 -8.83 44.35 0.62
CA ASP A 960 -9.62 45.56 0.32
C ASP A 960 -10.89 45.20 -0.45
N MET A 961 -10.75 44.35 -1.48
CA MET A 961 -11.88 43.88 -2.29
C MET A 961 -12.86 43.04 -1.44
N SER A 962 -12.34 42.18 -0.56
CA SER A 962 -13.16 41.44 0.40
C SER A 962 -13.93 42.37 1.33
N GLY A 963 -13.33 43.49 1.74
CA GLY A 963 -13.99 44.54 2.52
C GLY A 963 -15.11 45.23 1.75
N GLN A 964 -14.88 45.56 0.47
CA GLN A 964 -15.88 46.20 -0.40
C GLN A 964 -17.08 45.30 -0.71
N LEU A 965 -16.85 44.01 -0.90
CA LEU A 965 -17.91 43.01 -1.08
C LEU A 965 -18.78 42.88 0.18
N GLY A 966 -18.16 42.99 1.36
CA GLY A 966 -18.81 42.69 2.62
C GLY A 966 -19.13 41.20 2.77
N LYS A 967 -19.52 40.79 3.99
CA LYS A 967 -19.70 39.37 4.33
C LYS A 967 -20.76 38.67 3.46
N GLU A 968 -21.86 39.35 3.15
CA GLU A 968 -22.97 38.72 2.43
C GLU A 968 -22.62 38.41 0.97
N LYS A 969 -22.08 39.37 0.21
CA LYS A 969 -21.71 39.16 -1.20
C LYS A 969 -20.52 38.23 -1.33
N LEU A 970 -19.56 38.32 -0.40
CA LEU A 970 -18.41 37.41 -0.38
C LEU A 970 -18.82 35.94 -0.19
N GLU A 971 -19.87 35.66 0.59
CA GLU A 971 -20.44 34.32 0.72
C GLU A 971 -21.10 33.83 -0.58
N GLY A 972 -21.52 34.74 -1.48
CA GLY A 972 -22.06 34.43 -2.81
C GLY A 972 -21.05 33.73 -3.73
N LEU A 973 -19.75 33.90 -3.49
CA LEU A 973 -18.69 33.21 -4.24
C LEU A 973 -18.46 31.75 -3.78
N LYS A 974 -19.22 31.24 -2.80
CA LYS A 974 -19.16 29.83 -2.40
C LYS A 974 -19.94 28.96 -3.37
N PHE A 975 -19.44 27.76 -3.61
CA PHE A 975 -20.15 26.74 -4.38
C PHE A 975 -20.74 25.66 -3.48
N LYS A 976 -21.79 25.00 -3.97
CA LYS A 976 -22.43 23.82 -3.37
C LYS A 976 -22.39 22.66 -4.36
N LYS A 977 -22.39 21.43 -3.85
CA LYS A 977 -22.53 20.21 -4.66
C LYS A 977 -24.00 19.81 -4.71
N THR A 978 -24.43 19.26 -5.84
CA THR A 978 -25.76 18.63 -5.97
C THR A 978 -25.60 17.13 -6.24
N GLU A 979 -26.59 16.32 -5.86
CA GLU A 979 -26.55 14.85 -5.94
C GLU A 979 -27.01 14.31 -7.30
N ALA A 980 -26.44 14.80 -8.40
CA ALA A 980 -26.77 14.26 -9.72
C ALA A 980 -25.81 13.12 -10.11
N LYS A 981 -26.36 11.97 -10.54
CA LYS A 981 -25.61 10.89 -11.19
C LYS A 981 -25.80 11.00 -12.71
N LEU A 982 -24.70 11.18 -13.44
CA LEU A 982 -24.69 11.18 -14.90
C LEU A 982 -24.66 9.74 -15.44
N LYS A 983 -25.29 9.50 -16.59
CA LYS A 983 -25.19 8.24 -17.34
C LYS A 983 -24.71 8.56 -18.76
N ASP A 984 -23.92 7.67 -19.36
CA ASP A 984 -23.45 7.87 -20.75
C ASP A 984 -22.57 9.12 -20.95
N SER A 985 -21.81 9.52 -19.92
CA SER A 985 -20.93 10.71 -19.94
C SER A 985 -19.75 10.64 -20.92
N ARG A 986 -19.60 9.49 -21.60
CA ARG A 986 -18.56 9.21 -22.60
C ARG A 986 -19.03 9.44 -24.04
N GLN A 987 -20.23 9.99 -24.27
CA GLN A 987 -20.70 10.30 -25.63
C GLN A 987 -20.32 11.74 -26.01
N ILE A 988 -19.96 11.96 -27.27
CA ILE A 988 -19.73 13.31 -27.77
C ILE A 988 -21.05 14.08 -27.80
N LEU A 989 -21.06 15.21 -27.11
CA LEU A 989 -22.21 16.09 -27.05
C LEU A 989 -22.44 16.77 -28.41
N THR A 990 -23.57 16.52 -29.06
CA THR A 990 -23.91 17.17 -30.35
C THR A 990 -24.71 18.46 -30.20
N SER A 991 -25.48 18.58 -29.13
CA SER A 991 -26.30 19.75 -28.83
C SER A 991 -26.64 19.78 -27.34
N PHE A 992 -26.87 20.96 -26.79
CA PHE A 992 -27.29 21.14 -25.40
C PHE A 992 -28.41 22.17 -25.27
N LYS A 993 -29.13 22.15 -24.15
CA LYS A 993 -30.10 23.19 -23.80
C LYS A 993 -29.46 24.19 -22.86
N LEU A 994 -29.65 25.49 -23.12
CA LEU A 994 -29.30 26.58 -22.22
C LEU A 994 -30.49 27.52 -22.10
N GLY A 995 -31.02 27.70 -20.90
CA GLY A 995 -32.23 28.52 -20.68
C GLY A 995 -33.46 28.04 -21.47
N GLY A 996 -33.53 26.73 -21.76
CA GLY A 996 -34.59 26.12 -22.58
C GLY A 996 -34.37 26.15 -24.09
N ALA A 997 -33.42 26.96 -24.59
CA ALA A 997 -33.07 27.01 -26.01
C ALA A 997 -32.09 25.89 -26.37
N LYS A 998 -32.36 25.16 -27.45
CA LYS A 998 -31.43 24.16 -28.00
C LYS A 998 -30.31 24.87 -28.77
N ILE A 999 -29.06 24.52 -28.48
CA ILE A 999 -27.86 25.03 -29.13
C ILE A 999 -27.07 23.83 -29.65
N ASP A 1000 -26.78 23.84 -30.94
CA ASP A 1000 -25.91 22.83 -31.56
C ASP A 1000 -24.44 23.16 -31.29
N VAL A 1001 -23.64 22.13 -31.03
CA VAL A 1001 -22.22 22.28 -30.74
C VAL A 1001 -21.46 22.71 -31.99
N HIS A 1002 -20.63 23.73 -31.87
CA HIS A 1002 -19.72 24.17 -32.93
C HIS A 1002 -18.44 23.33 -32.89
N PHE A 1003 -18.40 22.28 -33.69
CA PHE A 1003 -17.29 21.35 -33.74
C PHE A 1003 -16.15 21.83 -34.66
N ASN A 1004 -14.93 21.42 -34.32
CA ASN A 1004 -13.80 21.41 -35.25
C ASN A 1004 -13.77 20.13 -36.09
N GLU A 1005 -12.88 20.09 -37.08
CA GLU A 1005 -12.71 18.95 -37.98
C GLU A 1005 -12.42 17.64 -37.23
N ASP A 1006 -11.55 17.67 -36.22
CA ASP A 1006 -11.17 16.46 -35.47
C ASP A 1006 -12.37 15.88 -34.70
N ASP A 1007 -13.08 16.71 -33.94
CA ASP A 1007 -14.28 16.30 -33.20
C ASP A 1007 -15.40 15.83 -34.14
N LEU A 1008 -15.56 16.46 -35.32
CA LEU A 1008 -16.50 15.99 -36.35
C LEU A 1008 -16.13 14.62 -36.88
N MET A 1009 -14.84 14.33 -37.09
CA MET A 1009 -14.40 13.02 -37.55
C MET A 1009 -14.71 11.95 -36.51
N VAL A 1010 -14.40 12.20 -35.23
CA VAL A 1010 -14.67 11.26 -34.13
C VAL A 1010 -16.20 11.08 -33.94
N LEU A 1011 -16.98 12.16 -34.02
CA LEU A 1011 -18.43 12.09 -33.91
C LEU A 1011 -19.07 11.28 -35.04
N LYS A 1012 -18.62 11.48 -36.29
CA LYS A 1012 -19.14 10.72 -37.45
C LYS A 1012 -18.88 9.24 -37.27
N GLU A 1013 -17.66 8.89 -36.87
CA GLU A 1013 -17.31 7.51 -36.58
C GLU A 1013 -18.15 6.94 -35.44
N GLU A 1014 -18.29 7.66 -34.32
CA GLU A 1014 -19.12 7.23 -33.19
C GLU A 1014 -20.57 6.95 -33.63
N GLN A 1015 -21.15 7.83 -34.45
CA GLN A 1015 -22.50 7.64 -34.99
C GLN A 1015 -22.61 6.47 -35.95
N GLU A 1016 -21.60 6.25 -36.80
CA GLU A 1016 -21.56 5.12 -37.72
C GLU A 1016 -21.51 3.79 -36.97
N LEU A 1017 -20.60 3.67 -36.00
CA LEU A 1017 -20.48 2.47 -35.16
C LEU A 1017 -21.73 2.23 -34.31
N LEU A 1018 -22.35 3.28 -33.75
CA LEU A 1018 -23.61 3.15 -33.03
C LEU A 1018 -24.73 2.62 -33.94
N ARG A 1019 -24.84 3.15 -35.18
CA ARG A 1019 -25.83 2.68 -36.16
C ARG A 1019 -25.57 1.24 -36.57
N GLU A 1020 -24.30 0.87 -36.80
CA GLU A 1020 -23.87 -0.48 -37.14
C GLU A 1020 -24.27 -1.46 -36.03
N GLY A 1021 -23.91 -1.18 -34.77
CA GLY A 1021 -24.26 -2.03 -33.64
C GLY A 1021 -25.76 -2.09 -33.34
N GLU A 1022 -26.50 -0.99 -33.45
CA GLU A 1022 -27.96 -0.98 -33.33
C GLU A 1022 -28.66 -1.70 -34.49
N SER A 1023 -28.07 -1.70 -35.69
CA SER A 1023 -28.55 -2.48 -36.83
C SER A 1023 -28.39 -3.97 -36.57
N LEU A 1024 -27.22 -4.41 -36.08
CA LEU A 1024 -26.97 -5.79 -35.67
C LEU A 1024 -27.94 -6.23 -34.57
N LYS A 1025 -28.09 -5.42 -33.53
CA LYS A 1025 -29.04 -5.69 -32.44
C LYS A 1025 -30.48 -5.81 -32.96
N ARG A 1026 -30.91 -4.96 -33.90
CA ARG A 1026 -32.23 -5.03 -34.53
C ARG A 1026 -32.39 -6.28 -35.40
N LYS A 1027 -31.40 -6.61 -36.24
CA LYS A 1027 -31.37 -7.79 -37.11
C LYS A 1027 -31.57 -9.09 -36.32
N TYR A 1028 -30.99 -9.18 -35.11
CA TYR A 1028 -31.01 -10.37 -34.27
C TYR A 1028 -31.92 -10.25 -33.03
N THR A 1029 -32.72 -9.19 -32.93
CA THR A 1029 -33.63 -8.85 -31.80
C THR A 1029 -32.93 -8.53 -30.47
N LYS A 1030 -31.91 -9.30 -30.07
CA LYS A 1030 -31.11 -9.11 -28.85
C LYS A 1030 -29.65 -9.36 -29.15
N ILE A 1031 -28.75 -8.65 -28.46
CA ILE A 1031 -27.30 -8.77 -28.65
C ILE A 1031 -26.80 -10.22 -28.39
N VAL A 1032 -27.40 -10.93 -27.44
CA VAL A 1032 -27.08 -12.34 -27.15
C VAL A 1032 -27.32 -13.28 -28.34
N ASN A 1033 -28.23 -12.93 -29.25
CA ASN A 1033 -28.58 -13.77 -30.40
C ASN A 1033 -27.69 -13.52 -31.62
N ILE A 1034 -26.80 -12.52 -31.58
CA ILE A 1034 -25.92 -12.23 -32.71
C ILE A 1034 -24.91 -13.38 -32.87
N PRO A 1035 -24.78 -14.01 -34.04
CA PRO A 1035 -23.80 -15.06 -34.27
C PRO A 1035 -22.38 -14.56 -34.01
N PRO A 1036 -21.47 -15.38 -33.43
CA PRO A 1036 -20.07 -14.99 -33.23
C PRO A 1036 -19.38 -14.49 -34.50
N GLN A 1037 -19.65 -15.14 -35.64
CA GLN A 1037 -19.08 -14.74 -36.93
C GLN A 1037 -19.50 -13.31 -37.33
N GLU A 1038 -20.76 -12.92 -37.12
CA GLU A 1038 -21.22 -11.57 -37.45
C GLU A 1038 -20.59 -10.51 -36.56
N ILE A 1039 -20.30 -10.84 -35.30
CA ILE A 1039 -19.58 -9.96 -34.37
C ILE A 1039 -18.14 -9.75 -34.86
N ILE A 1040 -17.47 -10.83 -35.28
CA ILE A 1040 -16.11 -10.81 -35.83
C ILE A 1040 -16.07 -10.02 -37.15
N ASP A 1041 -16.98 -10.30 -38.10
CA ASP A 1041 -17.00 -9.67 -39.42
C ASP A 1041 -17.20 -8.14 -39.34
N HIS A 1042 -17.92 -7.67 -38.32
CA HIS A 1042 -18.16 -6.25 -38.07
C HIS A 1042 -17.15 -5.64 -37.08
N ASN A 1043 -16.12 -6.40 -36.65
CA ASN A 1043 -15.11 -5.99 -35.66
C ASN A 1043 -15.70 -5.45 -34.35
N PHE A 1044 -16.86 -5.96 -33.92
CA PHE A 1044 -17.39 -5.70 -32.59
C PHE A 1044 -16.84 -6.71 -31.59
N VAL A 1045 -16.88 -6.33 -30.32
CA VAL A 1045 -16.73 -7.25 -29.19
C VAL A 1045 -18.07 -7.32 -28.47
N ARG A 1046 -18.58 -8.53 -28.20
CA ARG A 1046 -19.85 -8.72 -27.51
C ARG A 1046 -19.65 -9.19 -26.09
N ILE A 1047 -19.72 -8.28 -25.12
CA ILE A 1047 -19.56 -8.65 -23.71
C ILE A 1047 -20.88 -8.78 -22.94
N LYS A 1048 -21.02 -9.82 -22.12
CA LYS A 1048 -22.09 -9.97 -21.14
C LYS A 1048 -21.65 -9.32 -19.82
N ILE A 1049 -22.38 -8.30 -19.38
CA ILE A 1049 -22.17 -7.63 -18.11
C ILE A 1049 -23.43 -7.79 -17.25
N GLY A 1050 -23.29 -8.47 -16.11
CA GLY A 1050 -24.42 -8.87 -15.28
C GLY A 1050 -25.45 -9.70 -16.06
N LYS A 1051 -26.66 -9.16 -16.24
CA LYS A 1051 -27.75 -9.80 -17.02
C LYS A 1051 -27.87 -9.28 -18.46
N LYS A 1052 -27.04 -8.32 -18.88
CA LYS A 1052 -27.14 -7.64 -20.18
C LYS A 1052 -25.98 -8.06 -21.08
N TYR A 1053 -26.23 -8.10 -22.38
CA TYR A 1053 -25.16 -8.23 -23.37
C TYR A 1053 -25.01 -6.88 -24.04
N ILE A 1054 -23.78 -6.42 -24.18
CA ILE A 1054 -23.42 -5.18 -24.85
C ILE A 1054 -22.50 -5.51 -26.03
N LEU A 1055 -22.62 -4.75 -27.11
CA LEU A 1055 -21.61 -4.70 -28.16
C LEU A 1055 -20.74 -3.48 -27.90
N PHE A 1056 -19.45 -3.58 -28.16
CA PHE A 1056 -18.65 -2.40 -28.26
C PHE A 1056 -17.54 -2.52 -29.30
N LYS A 1057 -17.05 -1.38 -29.75
CA LYS A 1057 -16.01 -1.27 -30.77
C LYS A 1057 -15.19 -0.02 -30.53
N LYS A 1058 -13.87 -0.11 -30.66
CA LYS A 1058 -12.98 1.04 -30.49
C LYS A 1058 -13.15 2.02 -31.65
N LEU A 1059 -13.03 3.31 -31.36
CA LEU A 1059 -12.87 4.32 -32.38
C LEU A 1059 -11.47 4.19 -33.02
N SER A 1060 -11.42 4.26 -34.34
CA SER A 1060 -10.20 4.37 -35.15
C SER A 1060 -9.60 5.78 -35.09
N LYS A 1061 -10.44 6.80 -34.86
CA LYS A 1061 -10.04 8.20 -34.67
C LYS A 1061 -10.39 8.67 -33.25
N GLY A 1062 -9.38 9.19 -32.54
CA GLY A 1062 -9.52 9.59 -31.14
C GLY A 1062 -9.39 8.44 -30.15
N SER A 1063 -9.78 8.66 -28.89
CA SER A 1063 -9.75 7.65 -27.82
C SER A 1063 -11.15 7.23 -27.37
N GLY A 1064 -11.28 5.98 -26.91
CA GLY A 1064 -12.49 5.41 -26.34
C GLY A 1064 -13.22 4.39 -27.22
N VAL A 1065 -14.31 3.84 -26.65
CA VAL A 1065 -15.12 2.77 -27.24
C VAL A 1065 -16.59 3.13 -27.41
N VAL A 1066 -17.19 2.79 -28.54
CA VAL A 1066 -18.63 2.90 -28.77
C VAL A 1066 -19.32 1.69 -28.18
N ILE A 1067 -20.31 1.90 -27.30
CA ILE A 1067 -21.03 0.82 -26.60
C ILE A 1067 -22.50 0.85 -27.01
N VAL A 1068 -23.03 -0.30 -27.43
CA VAL A 1068 -24.46 -0.56 -27.69
C VAL A 1068 -24.95 -1.55 -26.65
N LYS A 1069 -25.95 -1.17 -25.86
CA LYS A 1069 -26.48 -1.97 -24.74
C LYS A 1069 -27.76 -2.73 -25.05
#